data_AF-A0A0C2VGG1-F1
#
_entry.id   AF-A0A0C2VGG1-F1
#
_cell.length_a   1.000
_cell.length_b   1.000
_cell.length_c   1.000
_cell.angle_alpha   90.00
_cell.angle_beta   90.00
_cell.angle_gamma   90.00
#
_symmetry.space_group_name_H-M   'P 1'
#
loop_
_entity.id
_entity.type
_entity.pdbx_description
1 polymer ?
#
loop_
_entity_poly.entity_id
_entity_poly.type
_entity_poly.pdbx_seq_one_letter_code
_entity_poly.pdbx_strand_id
1 'polypeptide(L)'
;MQHVKKHFSVFVALVMVLSLLTPFASVSKAAESFTETFDNWTQGGTSYLDGSFEGNNGVTWDYTGGRASTSIDGKGMMFRDSGSTLTSSEIDGGISSLTFQTKADFTSAGVRQFEVYINDELIGTTDDVAIGGDAVTFNYGDIDVEGPFTLVLKKVGSERQLTVDNITWTSYEDPTKVSAVQSSVPAGQVAEGTEVAFSTSTADAEIFVSQNGGAYEAYTAPFTLTEDTTFDVYATADGLDDSDVRSYEYSIVTEDSIADVRNQEPGSIVSTTGTVSAVFNQGGANNIYIQNAGTGIVVRTAADAAPGDIISVYGELQDYNGLAQIAAEAEDVVVTGQEEAPAPQPIPETGLSEALEGTLVSVANVNIASSGSGNYYGTDEFGNEIVIRPATEMDIQTGRTYEVVNGVVGEFNGTYQIVPRSADDIIFDTNQVRPVKANPAGGFVEEGGTVELSTETEGASIYYTTDGSEPTADSTLYEDGVTITENTNLKAVAVKDGMTTSDVAEFTYVIQTDDIEIHDIQAAEHFSPYEGLTVPNVEGVVTYVVNSSSFYMQSLTPDEDSRTSEGILVYQRNHGLTEGDHVEVSGTVLEYYVEGYGDRFDNDLPVTQIESTNINELAEGLELPEPIVIGGENGIEVPTEVIDNDNFAQFDPEEDGIDFYESIEGMRVEVAGGTASGPQKYGEVAVIPNKGDEVYTQAGGAIVKPDDFNPERVFIDVEDEDFVVKTGDELSTSAIGVMSYGFGKYKVLAGEGQLPAFTDGGLEPDTTTIEHKENELTIASYNIENFSANTSNTSDEKAQRLADSFINDLGSPDIIALTEVQDSNGPTDDGTVSGEESYQRLINEIVALGGPEYAYTEVIPEDKQDGGQPGGNIRNGFLYNPERVQLTEGVQGGANDAIEVVDGELTLNPGRIAPSEFPNTRKPVVAEFEFNGEEVIVVGTHLNSKGGDQPLFGQNQPPFLGSEAERIELAGIINDFVQEVQADTPDANIVVAGDMNDFEFSAPLEALKGEELTNLIDGVEKEDRYTYNYEGNAQVLDHILVSNNLAERTAFDIVHINSDFMEVHGRASDHDPLLAQISFEADVEEPQPEKKVINLADYKQKKVNIFEDDVHIVAEKGIKADKIMVRGSNVSFEGEGLEDLEVTLHAKEAGSAYDFEGTEVKKVIVQHKNVEAIYGAENIQKLELRGSAKHAGVELYDSEGNEIELDDEKPGKGKGKGKGHGKKAS
;
A
#
# COMPACT_ATOMS: atom_id res chain seq x y z
N MET A 1 3.07 -51.61 -61.77
CA MET A 1 3.05 -52.17 -63.14
C MET A 1 4.50 -52.14 -63.68
N GLN A 2 5.06 -53.30 -64.04
CA GLN A 2 6.26 -53.60 -64.86
C GLN A 2 7.38 -52.57 -65.15
N HIS A 3 8.63 -53.03 -64.86
CA HIS A 3 9.89 -53.04 -65.69
C HIS A 3 10.45 -51.75 -66.33
N VAL A 4 11.78 -51.49 -66.40
CA VAL A 4 12.89 -52.18 -67.14
C VAL A 4 14.24 -51.53 -66.69
N LYS A 5 15.23 -52.22 -66.08
CA LYS A 5 16.38 -53.02 -66.60
C LYS A 5 17.40 -52.33 -67.54
N LYS A 6 18.66 -52.18 -67.09
CA LYS A 6 19.86 -52.82 -67.72
C LYS A 6 21.16 -52.62 -66.90
N HIS A 7 21.82 -53.74 -66.56
CA HIS A 7 23.20 -53.86 -66.06
C HIS A 7 24.24 -53.81 -67.19
N PHE A 8 25.50 -53.50 -66.87
CA PHE A 8 26.67 -54.24 -67.42
C PHE A 8 27.96 -54.02 -66.58
N SER A 9 28.51 -55.12 -66.04
CA SER A 9 29.89 -55.31 -65.53
C SER A 9 30.77 -55.90 -66.67
N VAL A 10 32.10 -56.02 -66.67
CA VAL A 10 33.14 -56.35 -65.68
C VAL A 10 34.53 -56.00 -66.29
N PHE A 11 35.56 -55.88 -65.44
CA PHE A 11 36.97 -56.39 -65.54
C PHE A 11 38.09 -55.34 -65.51
N VAL A 12 39.07 -55.50 -64.59
CA VAL A 12 40.54 -55.57 -64.82
C VAL A 12 41.32 -55.55 -63.49
N ALA A 13 42.45 -56.28 -63.47
CA ALA A 13 43.28 -56.63 -62.33
C ALA A 13 44.50 -55.69 -62.09
N LEU A 14 44.78 -55.40 -60.81
CA LEU A 14 46.05 -55.39 -60.02
C LEU A 14 47.41 -55.24 -60.79
N VAL A 15 48.35 -54.30 -60.51
CA VAL A 15 49.33 -54.26 -59.38
C VAL A 15 50.28 -53.02 -59.49
N MET A 16 50.60 -52.38 -58.35
CA MET A 16 51.77 -51.55 -57.91
C MET A 16 52.37 -50.41 -58.77
N VAL A 17 52.47 -49.21 -58.18
CA VAL A 17 53.72 -48.58 -57.64
C VAL A 17 53.31 -47.47 -56.64
N LEU A 18 54.03 -47.42 -55.51
CA LEU A 18 54.13 -46.35 -54.51
C LEU A 18 53.66 -44.94 -54.96
N SER A 19 52.68 -44.38 -54.26
CA SER A 19 52.64 -42.94 -53.98
C SER A 19 52.59 -42.75 -52.47
N LEU A 20 53.59 -42.01 -51.99
CA LEU A 20 53.92 -41.72 -50.60
C LEU A 20 53.22 -40.42 -50.17
N LEU A 21 52.81 -40.41 -48.88
CA LEU A 21 52.73 -39.27 -47.95
C LEU A 21 51.48 -38.34 -47.96
N THR A 22 50.54 -38.67 -47.05
CA THR A 22 49.84 -37.84 -45.99
C THR A 22 49.13 -36.52 -46.35
N PRO A 23 48.08 -36.09 -45.59
CA PRO A 23 47.72 -36.48 -44.23
C PRO A 23 46.28 -36.97 -44.03
N PHE A 24 46.03 -37.45 -42.81
CA PHE A 24 44.72 -37.71 -42.21
C PHE A 24 43.68 -36.68 -42.66
N ALA A 25 42.62 -37.14 -43.31
CA ALA A 25 41.37 -36.41 -43.26
C ALA A 25 40.84 -36.62 -41.83
N SER A 26 40.86 -35.57 -41.02
CA SER A 26 39.92 -35.47 -39.90
C SER A 26 38.53 -35.63 -40.51
N VAL A 27 37.84 -36.68 -40.11
CA VAL A 27 36.39 -36.76 -40.35
C VAL A 27 35.81 -35.72 -39.40
N SER A 28 35.52 -34.51 -39.88
CA SER A 28 34.71 -33.56 -39.12
C SER A 28 33.25 -33.88 -39.39
N LYS A 29 32.50 -34.28 -38.35
CA LYS A 29 31.04 -34.27 -38.37
C LYS A 29 30.58 -32.83 -38.64
N ALA A 30 29.63 -32.62 -39.55
CA ALA A 30 29.09 -31.28 -39.79
C ALA A 30 28.10 -30.96 -38.67
N ALA A 31 28.11 -29.73 -38.15
CA ALA A 31 27.10 -29.27 -37.20
C ALA A 31 25.70 -29.46 -37.80
N GLU A 32 24.81 -30.06 -37.03
CA GLU A 32 23.41 -30.24 -37.40
C GLU A 32 22.62 -29.00 -36.97
N SER A 33 21.55 -28.68 -37.69
CA SER A 33 20.71 -27.52 -37.42
C SER A 33 19.30 -27.99 -37.13
N PHE A 34 18.75 -27.48 -36.03
CA PHE A 34 17.43 -27.82 -35.51
C PHE A 34 16.56 -26.57 -35.49
N THR A 35 15.25 -26.73 -35.62
CA THR A 35 14.31 -25.59 -35.60
C THR A 35 13.01 -25.97 -34.91
N GLU A 36 12.52 -25.06 -34.07
CA GLU A 36 11.21 -25.03 -33.44
C GLU A 36 10.33 -23.98 -34.14
N THR A 37 9.13 -24.39 -34.55
CA THR A 37 8.15 -23.54 -35.28
C THR A 37 6.79 -23.46 -34.57
N PHE A 38 6.70 -23.99 -33.36
CA PHE A 38 5.49 -24.13 -32.53
C PHE A 38 4.33 -24.86 -33.24
N ASP A 39 4.59 -25.59 -34.32
CA ASP A 39 3.56 -26.28 -35.09
C ASP A 39 2.84 -27.34 -34.24
N ASN A 40 3.60 -28.00 -33.37
CA ASN A 40 3.13 -29.03 -32.44
C ASN A 40 2.43 -28.46 -31.19
N TRP A 41 2.54 -27.15 -30.92
CA TRP A 41 1.85 -26.51 -29.81
C TRP A 41 0.35 -26.39 -30.11
N THR A 42 -0.49 -27.06 -29.32
CA THR A 42 -1.94 -27.20 -29.59
C THR A 42 -2.80 -26.11 -28.96
N GLN A 43 -2.24 -25.29 -28.08
CA GLN A 43 -2.95 -24.20 -27.41
C GLN A 43 -3.41 -23.15 -28.43
N GLY A 44 -4.69 -22.79 -28.34
CA GLY A 44 -5.29 -21.70 -29.09
C GLY A 44 -6.15 -20.84 -28.18
N GLY A 45 -6.42 -19.59 -28.58
CA GLY A 45 -7.25 -18.67 -27.81
C GLY A 45 -6.62 -17.30 -27.60
N THR A 46 -7.22 -16.48 -26.74
CA THR A 46 -6.79 -15.11 -26.45
C THR A 46 -6.18 -14.91 -25.06
N SER A 47 -6.05 -15.98 -24.29
CA SER A 47 -5.53 -15.95 -22.91
C SER A 47 -4.02 -16.23 -22.87
N TYR A 48 -3.35 -15.64 -21.89
CA TYR A 48 -2.00 -16.00 -21.49
C TYR A 48 -2.12 -17.12 -20.46
N LEU A 49 -1.47 -18.25 -20.71
CA LEU A 49 -1.49 -19.40 -19.81
C LEU A 49 -0.08 -19.90 -19.62
N ASP A 50 0.12 -20.62 -18.54
CA ASP A 50 1.31 -21.44 -18.33
C ASP A 50 1.05 -22.81 -18.97
N GLY A 51 2.11 -23.50 -19.34
CA GLY A 51 1.98 -24.88 -19.79
C GLY A 51 3.26 -25.45 -20.36
N SER A 52 3.12 -26.66 -20.90
CA SER A 52 4.19 -27.40 -21.53
C SER A 52 3.73 -27.99 -22.85
N PHE A 53 4.63 -28.13 -23.82
CA PHE A 53 4.34 -28.89 -25.03
C PHE A 53 5.60 -29.55 -25.60
N GLU A 54 5.42 -30.70 -26.26
CA GLU A 54 6.49 -31.31 -27.05
C GLU A 54 6.61 -30.58 -28.40
N GLY A 55 7.69 -29.83 -28.57
CA GLY A 55 8.02 -29.11 -29.77
C GLY A 55 8.59 -29.98 -30.89
N ASN A 56 9.16 -29.34 -31.90
CA ASN A 56 9.94 -30.00 -32.92
C ASN A 56 11.19 -30.66 -32.29
N ASN A 57 11.66 -31.74 -32.91
CA ASN A 57 12.86 -32.49 -32.48
C ASN A 57 12.72 -33.16 -31.10
N GLY A 58 11.50 -33.30 -30.56
CA GLY A 58 11.25 -33.98 -29.29
C GLY A 58 11.70 -33.16 -28.06
N VAL A 59 11.90 -31.86 -28.23
CA VAL A 59 12.24 -30.94 -27.13
C VAL A 59 10.92 -30.55 -26.45
N THR A 60 10.84 -30.76 -25.13
CA THR A 60 9.70 -30.23 -24.35
C THR A 60 9.96 -28.78 -24.04
N TRP A 61 8.96 -27.93 -24.18
CA TRP A 61 9.04 -26.50 -23.91
C TRP A 61 8.04 -26.12 -22.84
N ASP A 62 8.54 -25.70 -21.70
CA ASP A 62 7.77 -25.14 -20.60
C ASP A 62 7.70 -23.63 -20.74
N TYR A 63 6.54 -23.04 -20.52
CA TYR A 63 6.38 -21.60 -20.63
C TYR A 63 5.43 -21.03 -19.58
N THR A 64 5.68 -19.78 -19.21
CA THR A 64 4.83 -19.01 -18.30
C THR A 64 4.28 -17.78 -19.02
N GLY A 65 3.00 -17.49 -18.85
CA GLY A 65 2.33 -16.34 -19.45
C GLY A 65 2.36 -16.34 -20.97
N GLY A 66 2.24 -17.50 -21.63
CA GLY A 66 2.29 -17.64 -23.08
C GLY A 66 0.91 -17.63 -23.73
N ARG A 67 0.78 -16.88 -24.84
CA ARG A 67 -0.45 -16.79 -25.65
C ARG A 67 -0.17 -17.08 -27.12
N ALA A 68 -1.04 -17.84 -27.77
CA ALA A 68 -0.93 -18.12 -29.20
C ALA A 68 -1.02 -16.82 -30.04
N SER A 69 -0.07 -16.64 -30.96
CA SER A 69 0.03 -15.52 -31.88
C SER A 69 0.22 -16.02 -33.31
N THR A 70 -0.20 -15.20 -34.28
CA THR A 70 0.05 -15.41 -35.72
C THR A 70 0.77 -14.22 -36.34
N SER A 71 1.44 -13.41 -35.49
CA SER A 71 2.11 -12.17 -35.88
C SER A 71 3.43 -12.41 -36.60
N ILE A 72 4.04 -13.57 -36.37
CA ILE A 72 5.15 -14.19 -37.10
C ILE A 72 4.58 -15.42 -37.84
N ASP A 73 5.22 -15.87 -38.91
CA ASP A 73 4.65 -16.79 -39.89
C ASP A 73 4.29 -18.18 -39.34
N GLY A 74 3.01 -18.39 -39.08
CA GLY A 74 2.52 -19.67 -38.57
C GLY A 74 2.02 -19.48 -37.15
N LYS A 75 2.51 -20.28 -36.21
CA LYS A 75 2.20 -20.17 -34.79
C LYS A 75 3.42 -19.59 -34.07
N GLY A 76 3.25 -18.44 -33.44
CA GLY A 76 4.24 -17.87 -32.54
C GLY A 76 3.70 -17.80 -31.11
N MET A 77 4.60 -17.66 -30.14
CA MET A 77 4.25 -17.52 -28.73
C MET A 77 4.42 -16.07 -28.28
N MET A 78 3.35 -15.45 -27.80
CA MET A 78 3.31 -14.09 -27.28
C MET A 78 3.39 -14.07 -25.76
N PHE A 79 4.28 -13.25 -25.24
CA PHE A 79 4.37 -12.94 -23.82
C PHE A 79 3.98 -11.48 -23.59
N ARG A 80 3.26 -11.20 -22.50
CA ARG A 80 2.96 -9.83 -22.05
C ARG A 80 3.83 -9.46 -20.88
N ASP A 81 3.90 -10.33 -19.88
CA ASP A 81 4.38 -9.94 -18.56
C ASP A 81 5.92 -10.01 -18.48
N SER A 82 6.57 -9.11 -17.73
CA SER A 82 8.02 -9.19 -17.47
C SER A 82 8.29 -10.38 -16.55
N GLY A 83 9.34 -11.15 -16.84
CA GLY A 83 9.66 -12.37 -16.12
C GLY A 83 9.04 -13.64 -16.71
N SER A 84 8.08 -13.54 -17.65
CA SER A 84 7.60 -14.71 -18.40
C SER A 84 8.73 -15.41 -19.14
N THR A 85 8.74 -16.75 -19.13
CA THR A 85 9.82 -17.57 -19.70
C THR A 85 9.31 -18.55 -20.73
N LEU A 86 10.15 -18.86 -21.73
CA LEU A 86 10.09 -20.08 -22.52
C LEU A 86 11.37 -20.88 -22.27
N THR A 87 11.23 -22.06 -21.67
CA THR A 87 12.32 -22.90 -21.20
C THR A 87 12.29 -24.23 -21.95
N SER A 88 13.40 -24.62 -22.55
CA SER A 88 13.53 -25.95 -23.13
C SER A 88 13.86 -26.98 -22.05
N SER A 89 13.40 -28.22 -22.26
CA SER A 89 14.04 -29.39 -21.68
C SER A 89 15.51 -29.45 -22.11
N GLU A 90 16.31 -30.27 -21.44
CA GLU A 90 17.72 -30.48 -21.80
C GLU A 90 17.86 -30.97 -23.26
N ILE A 91 18.58 -30.20 -24.08
CA ILE A 91 18.83 -30.44 -25.51
C ILE A 91 20.25 -30.99 -25.70
N ASP A 92 20.38 -32.17 -26.32
CA ASP A 92 21.68 -32.80 -26.54
C ASP A 92 22.46 -32.26 -27.74
N GLY A 93 23.77 -32.52 -27.73
CA GLY A 93 24.66 -32.27 -28.87
C GLY A 93 25.35 -30.90 -28.85
N GLY A 94 25.31 -30.18 -27.73
CA GLY A 94 25.92 -28.86 -27.59
C GLY A 94 25.20 -27.79 -28.41
N ILE A 95 25.62 -26.54 -28.22
CA ILE A 95 25.12 -25.43 -29.01
C ILE A 95 26.27 -24.53 -29.43
N SER A 96 26.41 -24.34 -30.74
CA SER A 96 27.40 -23.43 -31.34
C SER A 96 26.77 -22.09 -31.73
N SER A 97 25.50 -22.08 -32.12
CA SER A 97 24.76 -20.86 -32.44
C SER A 97 23.26 -21.00 -32.22
N LEU A 98 22.60 -19.87 -31.97
CA LEU A 98 21.16 -19.71 -31.77
C LEU A 98 20.65 -18.54 -32.62
N THR A 99 19.49 -18.71 -33.25
CA THR A 99 18.76 -17.64 -33.92
C THR A 99 17.26 -17.76 -33.63
N PHE A 100 16.55 -16.64 -33.44
CA PHE A 100 15.10 -16.65 -33.31
C PHE A 100 14.49 -15.34 -33.82
N GLN A 101 13.21 -15.38 -34.16
CA GLN A 101 12.46 -14.21 -34.62
C GLN A 101 11.58 -13.64 -33.51
N THR A 102 11.46 -12.32 -33.47
CA THR A 102 10.56 -11.63 -32.54
C THR A 102 9.78 -10.52 -33.23
N LYS A 103 8.63 -10.15 -32.66
CA LYS A 103 7.82 -9.04 -33.17
C LYS A 103 7.02 -8.40 -32.04
N ALA A 104 7.05 -7.07 -31.97
CA ALA A 104 6.19 -6.30 -31.10
C ALA A 104 4.74 -6.39 -31.60
N ASP A 105 3.85 -6.90 -30.76
CA ASP A 105 2.43 -6.95 -31.03
C ASP A 105 1.68 -5.81 -30.32
N PHE A 106 0.66 -5.28 -31.00
CA PHE A 106 -0.12 -4.09 -30.59
C PHE A 106 0.69 -2.77 -30.53
N THR A 107 0.01 -1.64 -30.34
CA THR A 107 0.53 -0.30 -30.69
C THR A 107 1.00 0.58 -29.52
N SER A 108 1.14 0.05 -28.31
CA SER A 108 1.55 0.83 -27.12
C SER A 108 3.07 0.99 -26.99
N ALA A 109 3.52 2.17 -26.53
CA ALA A 109 4.92 2.46 -26.25
C ALA A 109 5.46 1.62 -25.07
N GLY A 110 6.76 1.26 -25.13
CA GLY A 110 7.45 0.48 -24.08
C GLY A 110 8.55 -0.43 -24.64
N VAL A 111 9.63 -0.61 -23.87
CA VAL A 111 10.79 -1.45 -24.23
C VAL A 111 10.39 -2.92 -24.24
N ARG A 112 10.70 -3.65 -25.32
CA ARG A 112 10.34 -5.06 -25.52
C ARG A 112 11.58 -5.88 -25.87
N GLN A 113 12.05 -6.69 -24.93
CA GLN A 113 13.29 -7.45 -25.08
C GLN A 113 13.15 -8.87 -24.50
N PHE A 114 14.05 -9.77 -24.92
CA PHE A 114 14.30 -11.05 -24.26
C PHE A 114 15.74 -11.10 -23.73
N GLU A 115 15.92 -11.67 -22.55
CA GLU A 115 17.18 -12.24 -22.10
C GLU A 115 17.26 -13.70 -22.55
N VAL A 116 18.43 -14.11 -23.01
CA VAL A 116 18.70 -15.45 -23.56
C VAL A 116 19.70 -16.14 -22.66
N TYR A 117 19.30 -17.24 -22.04
CA TYR A 117 20.16 -18.05 -21.18
C TYR A 117 20.43 -19.40 -21.81
N ILE A 118 21.67 -19.88 -21.67
CA ILE A 118 22.07 -21.26 -21.97
C ILE A 118 22.69 -21.85 -20.70
N ASN A 119 22.12 -22.93 -20.16
CA ASN A 119 22.57 -23.52 -18.88
C ASN A 119 22.69 -22.48 -17.75
N ASP A 120 21.65 -21.67 -17.58
CA ASP A 120 21.57 -20.56 -16.61
C ASP A 120 22.60 -19.43 -16.79
N GLU A 121 23.44 -19.46 -17.83
CA GLU A 121 24.37 -18.38 -18.17
C GLU A 121 23.73 -17.43 -19.19
N LEU A 122 23.69 -16.12 -18.87
CA LEU A 122 23.16 -15.10 -19.77
C LEU A 122 24.07 -14.92 -20.98
N ILE A 123 23.58 -15.32 -22.15
CA ILE A 123 24.26 -15.17 -23.44
C ILE A 123 24.06 -13.76 -24.02
N GLY A 124 22.93 -13.13 -23.70
CA GLY A 124 22.71 -11.71 -23.95
C GLY A 124 21.25 -11.30 -23.93
N THR A 125 21.03 -9.99 -24.06
CA THR A 125 19.70 -9.37 -24.13
C THR A 125 19.48 -8.86 -25.55
N THR A 126 18.30 -9.08 -26.11
CA THR A 126 17.96 -8.57 -27.45
C THR A 126 17.88 -7.05 -27.44
N ASP A 127 18.12 -6.39 -28.57
CA ASP A 127 17.78 -4.97 -28.73
C ASP A 127 16.25 -4.76 -28.61
N ASP A 128 15.82 -3.54 -28.30
CA ASP A 128 14.40 -3.17 -28.25
C ASP A 128 13.68 -3.38 -29.60
N VAL A 129 12.56 -4.08 -29.57
CA VAL A 129 11.78 -4.44 -30.77
C VAL A 129 10.75 -3.36 -31.08
N ALA A 130 10.97 -2.63 -32.18
CA ALA A 130 10.14 -1.50 -32.58
C ALA A 130 8.69 -1.89 -32.94
N ILE A 131 7.74 -1.06 -32.48
CA ILE A 131 6.30 -1.20 -32.73
C ILE A 131 5.96 -1.05 -34.22
N GLY A 132 5.08 -1.93 -34.72
CA GLY A 132 4.56 -1.85 -36.10
C GLY A 132 5.56 -2.25 -37.19
N GLY A 133 6.73 -2.78 -36.81
CA GLY A 133 7.74 -3.32 -37.72
C GLY A 133 7.45 -4.75 -38.22
N ASP A 134 8.25 -5.19 -39.19
CA ASP A 134 8.35 -6.61 -39.56
C ASP A 134 9.07 -7.40 -38.45
N ALA A 135 8.94 -8.73 -38.44
CA ALA A 135 9.64 -9.58 -37.48
C ALA A 135 11.17 -9.38 -37.57
N VAL A 136 11.83 -9.26 -36.41
CA VAL A 136 13.27 -9.04 -36.26
C VAL A 136 13.95 -10.37 -35.90
N THR A 137 15.03 -10.73 -36.60
CA THR A 137 15.82 -11.94 -36.30
C THR A 137 17.02 -11.59 -35.44
N PHE A 138 17.10 -12.19 -34.26
CA PHE A 138 18.28 -12.14 -33.40
C PHE A 138 19.17 -13.35 -33.64
N ASN A 139 20.49 -13.15 -33.58
CA ASN A 139 21.48 -14.17 -33.86
C ASN A 139 22.59 -14.11 -32.80
N TYR A 140 22.79 -15.21 -32.09
CA TYR A 140 23.87 -15.42 -31.13
C TYR A 140 24.76 -16.54 -31.67
N GLY A 141 25.97 -16.19 -32.10
CA GLY A 141 26.99 -17.15 -32.56
C GLY A 141 28.09 -17.32 -31.54
N ASP A 142 29.01 -18.27 -31.79
CA ASP A 142 30.16 -18.56 -30.93
C ASP A 142 29.76 -18.90 -29.47
N ILE A 143 28.58 -19.52 -29.29
CA ILE A 143 28.11 -19.99 -27.98
C ILE A 143 28.98 -21.16 -27.53
N ASP A 144 29.28 -22.06 -28.45
CA ASP A 144 30.23 -23.19 -28.34
C ASP A 144 30.19 -23.95 -27.00
N VAL A 145 28.99 -24.22 -26.49
CA VAL A 145 28.75 -25.03 -25.29
C VAL A 145 28.78 -26.51 -25.68
N GLU A 146 29.69 -27.26 -25.07
CA GLU A 146 29.83 -28.71 -25.19
C GLU A 146 28.79 -29.46 -24.34
N GLY A 147 28.27 -30.57 -24.86
CA GLY A 147 27.35 -31.42 -24.12
C GLY A 147 25.90 -30.91 -24.12
N PRO A 148 25.00 -31.50 -23.32
CA PRO A 148 23.61 -31.05 -23.28
C PRO A 148 23.48 -29.59 -22.79
N PHE A 149 22.44 -28.91 -23.24
CA PHE A 149 22.13 -27.56 -22.80
C PHE A 149 20.63 -27.30 -22.62
N THR A 150 20.26 -26.42 -21.69
CA THR A 150 18.92 -25.83 -21.62
C THR A 150 18.95 -24.44 -22.24
N LEU A 151 17.85 -24.03 -22.88
CA LEU A 151 17.66 -22.70 -23.43
C LEU A 151 16.48 -22.03 -22.73
N VAL A 152 16.69 -20.83 -22.20
CA VAL A 152 15.63 -19.98 -21.66
C VAL A 152 15.56 -18.66 -22.43
N LEU A 153 14.38 -18.32 -22.93
CA LEU A 153 14.05 -16.97 -23.37
C LEU A 153 13.17 -16.32 -22.31
N LYS A 154 13.74 -15.38 -21.55
CA LYS A 154 13.03 -14.65 -20.49
C LYS A 154 12.62 -13.28 -21.01
N LYS A 155 11.33 -12.98 -21.00
CA LYS A 155 10.85 -11.66 -21.38
C LYS A 155 11.24 -10.64 -20.32
N VAL A 156 11.80 -9.51 -20.77
CA VAL A 156 12.20 -8.39 -19.91
C VAL A 156 11.82 -7.05 -20.54
N GLY A 157 12.01 -5.96 -19.79
CA GLY A 157 11.62 -4.62 -20.18
C GLY A 157 10.23 -4.29 -19.64
N SER A 158 9.31 -3.88 -20.51
CA SER A 158 7.95 -3.45 -20.13
C SER A 158 6.92 -4.58 -20.19
N GLU A 159 5.77 -4.40 -19.51
CA GLU A 159 4.58 -5.26 -19.53
C GLU A 159 3.80 -5.22 -20.87
N ARG A 160 4.51 -5.18 -21.99
CA ARG A 160 3.97 -5.05 -23.36
C ARG A 160 4.24 -6.29 -24.19
N GLN A 161 3.33 -6.59 -25.12
CA GLN A 161 3.33 -7.83 -25.87
C GLN A 161 4.52 -7.97 -26.83
N LEU A 162 5.18 -9.12 -26.75
CA LEU A 162 6.29 -9.51 -27.62
C LEU A 162 6.13 -10.98 -28.01
N THR A 163 6.03 -11.26 -29.31
CA THR A 163 5.97 -12.62 -29.84
C THR A 163 7.34 -13.13 -30.22
N VAL A 164 7.62 -14.41 -29.95
CA VAL A 164 8.76 -15.18 -30.43
C VAL A 164 8.30 -16.32 -31.35
N ASP A 165 9.09 -16.62 -32.38
CA ASP A 165 8.88 -17.74 -33.31
C ASP A 165 10.20 -18.14 -34.00
N ASN A 166 10.21 -19.26 -34.72
CA ASN A 166 11.31 -19.76 -35.55
C ASN A 166 12.65 -19.85 -34.81
N ILE A 167 12.68 -20.58 -33.68
CA ILE A 167 13.89 -20.77 -32.88
C ILE A 167 14.76 -21.84 -33.54
N THR A 168 15.94 -21.47 -34.01
CA THR A 168 16.89 -22.36 -34.69
C THR A 168 18.21 -22.38 -33.93
N TRP A 169 18.75 -23.57 -33.67
CA TRP A 169 20.10 -23.72 -33.12
C TRP A 169 20.94 -24.70 -33.94
N THR A 170 22.26 -24.62 -33.78
CA THR A 170 23.20 -25.57 -34.38
C THR A 170 23.96 -26.33 -33.31
N SER A 171 24.08 -27.65 -33.45
CA SER A 171 24.82 -28.48 -32.51
C SER A 171 26.31 -28.13 -32.45
N TYR A 172 26.89 -28.25 -31.26
CA TYR A 172 28.34 -28.24 -31.04
C TYR A 172 28.81 -29.69 -30.86
N GLU A 173 29.23 -30.31 -31.95
CA GLU A 173 29.59 -31.73 -31.98
C GLU A 173 31.11 -31.93 -31.83
N ASP A 174 31.53 -32.73 -30.84
CA ASP A 174 32.88 -33.31 -30.82
C ASP A 174 32.96 -34.38 -31.93
N PRO A 175 33.72 -34.14 -33.03
CA PRO A 175 33.78 -35.08 -34.14
C PRO A 175 34.52 -36.39 -33.80
N THR A 176 35.04 -36.52 -32.58
CA THR A 176 35.78 -37.69 -32.10
C THR A 176 34.98 -38.60 -31.17
N LYS A 177 33.73 -38.26 -30.81
CA LYS A 177 32.93 -38.97 -29.80
C LYS A 177 31.53 -39.36 -30.32
N VAL A 178 30.95 -40.44 -29.78
CA VAL A 178 29.56 -40.86 -30.03
C VAL A 178 28.60 -39.93 -29.30
N SER A 179 27.52 -39.51 -29.98
CA SER A 179 26.46 -38.69 -29.38
C SER A 179 25.77 -39.41 -28.23
N ALA A 180 25.39 -38.66 -27.19
CA ALA A 180 24.72 -39.18 -26.00
C ALA A 180 23.46 -40.01 -26.35
N VAL A 181 23.15 -40.96 -25.47
CA VAL A 181 21.95 -41.80 -25.60
C VAL A 181 20.75 -41.08 -25.01
N GLN A 182 19.66 -41.01 -25.76
CA GLN A 182 18.37 -40.38 -25.44
C GLN A 182 17.33 -41.43 -25.03
N SER A 183 16.47 -41.09 -24.07
CA SER A 183 15.26 -41.84 -23.75
C SER A 183 14.07 -41.38 -24.61
N SER A 184 13.11 -42.27 -24.87
CA SER A 184 11.84 -41.95 -25.53
C SER A 184 10.79 -41.33 -24.61
N VAL A 185 11.02 -41.37 -23.29
CA VAL A 185 10.18 -40.74 -22.28
C VAL A 185 11.11 -39.95 -21.35
N PRO A 186 10.78 -38.70 -20.97
CA PRO A 186 11.57 -37.96 -19.99
C PRO A 186 11.70 -38.72 -18.67
N ALA A 187 12.87 -38.63 -18.02
CA ALA A 187 13.04 -39.12 -16.66
C ALA A 187 12.14 -38.33 -15.69
N GLY A 188 11.61 -38.99 -14.66
CA GLY A 188 10.68 -38.38 -13.72
C GLY A 188 9.56 -39.32 -13.27
N GLN A 189 8.44 -38.74 -12.85
CA GLN A 189 7.23 -39.48 -12.45
C GLN A 189 6.48 -39.96 -13.69
N VAL A 190 6.17 -41.26 -13.75
CA VAL A 190 5.45 -41.87 -14.88
C VAL A 190 4.42 -42.88 -14.39
N ALA A 191 3.40 -43.14 -15.20
CA ALA A 191 2.40 -44.16 -14.93
C ALA A 191 3.02 -45.58 -14.96
N GLU A 192 2.49 -46.48 -14.13
CA GLU A 192 2.81 -47.91 -14.21
C GLU A 192 2.47 -48.45 -15.61
N GLY A 193 3.44 -49.12 -16.26
CA GLY A 193 3.30 -49.67 -17.60
C GLY A 193 3.91 -48.83 -18.72
N THR A 194 4.50 -47.66 -18.41
CA THR A 194 5.18 -46.79 -19.38
C THR A 194 6.32 -47.53 -20.12
N GLU A 195 6.37 -47.43 -21.45
CA GLU A 195 7.45 -48.02 -22.26
C GLU A 195 8.59 -47.01 -22.53
N VAL A 196 9.79 -47.30 -22.02
CA VAL A 196 11.01 -46.51 -22.19
C VAL A 196 11.93 -47.14 -23.24
N ALA A 197 12.22 -46.42 -24.30
CA ALA A 197 13.13 -46.82 -25.36
C ALA A 197 14.37 -45.90 -25.41
N PHE A 198 15.52 -46.43 -25.84
CA PHE A 198 16.76 -45.65 -25.95
C PHE A 198 17.22 -45.49 -27.40
N SER A 199 17.76 -44.32 -27.76
CA SER A 199 18.26 -44.01 -29.11
C SER A 199 19.51 -43.12 -29.07
N THR A 200 20.27 -43.04 -30.16
CA THR A 200 21.39 -42.08 -30.32
C THR A 200 21.42 -41.60 -31.76
N SER A 201 21.79 -40.33 -31.97
CA SER A 201 21.90 -39.73 -33.30
C SER A 201 23.13 -40.21 -34.10
N THR A 202 24.10 -40.86 -33.43
CA THR A 202 25.24 -41.47 -34.14
C THR A 202 24.80 -42.72 -34.88
N ALA A 203 24.70 -42.61 -36.21
CA ALA A 203 24.33 -43.72 -37.07
C ALA A 203 25.24 -44.95 -36.84
N ASP A 204 24.62 -46.13 -36.77
CA ASP A 204 25.28 -47.43 -36.56
C ASP A 204 25.96 -47.62 -35.19
N ALA A 205 25.78 -46.70 -34.22
CA ALA A 205 26.26 -46.90 -32.85
C ALA A 205 25.45 -47.97 -32.09
N GLU A 206 26.13 -48.77 -31.27
CA GLU A 206 25.53 -49.79 -30.41
C GLU A 206 25.30 -49.22 -29.00
N ILE A 207 24.06 -49.25 -28.52
CA ILE A 207 23.66 -48.72 -27.21
C ILE A 207 23.78 -49.82 -26.15
N PHE A 208 24.33 -49.48 -25.00
CA PHE A 208 24.45 -50.31 -23.81
C PHE A 208 23.66 -49.69 -22.66
N VAL A 209 22.91 -50.52 -21.94
CA VAL A 209 22.04 -50.11 -20.83
C VAL A 209 22.32 -50.95 -19.59
N SER A 210 22.42 -50.29 -18.44
CA SER A 210 22.48 -50.87 -17.10
C SER A 210 21.23 -50.43 -16.35
N GLN A 211 20.40 -51.39 -15.94
CA GLN A 211 19.20 -51.13 -15.14
C GLN A 211 19.53 -51.29 -13.65
N ASN A 212 19.16 -50.31 -12.83
CA ASN A 212 19.28 -50.29 -11.36
C ASN A 212 20.69 -50.61 -10.85
N GLY A 213 21.72 -50.06 -11.50
CA GLY A 213 23.14 -50.30 -11.16
C GLY A 213 23.64 -51.71 -11.50
N GLY A 214 22.96 -52.40 -12.43
CA GLY A 214 23.34 -53.72 -12.94
C GLY A 214 24.58 -53.73 -13.85
N ALA A 215 24.74 -54.82 -14.61
CA ALA A 215 25.77 -54.87 -15.66
C ALA A 215 25.20 -54.28 -16.95
N TYR A 216 26.05 -53.60 -17.73
CA TYR A 216 25.68 -53.10 -19.05
C TYR A 216 25.42 -54.24 -20.04
N GLU A 217 24.24 -54.24 -20.64
CA GLU A 217 23.82 -55.15 -21.71
C GLU A 217 23.46 -54.35 -22.98
N ALA A 218 23.58 -54.97 -24.16
CA ALA A 218 23.20 -54.31 -25.41
C ALA A 218 21.69 -54.07 -25.44
N TYR A 219 21.28 -52.83 -25.70
CA TYR A 219 19.89 -52.44 -25.81
C TYR A 219 19.26 -53.02 -27.09
N THR A 220 18.19 -53.82 -26.94
CA THR A 220 17.58 -54.55 -28.06
C THR A 220 16.08 -54.33 -28.23
N ALA A 221 15.39 -53.83 -27.20
CA ALA A 221 13.97 -53.52 -27.19
C ALA A 221 13.64 -52.56 -26.02
N PRO A 222 12.52 -51.79 -26.09
CA PRO A 222 12.07 -50.93 -25.00
C PRO A 222 11.81 -51.69 -23.69
N PHE A 223 11.87 -50.98 -22.57
CA PHE A 223 11.57 -51.45 -21.23
C PHE A 223 10.17 -51.01 -20.80
N THR A 224 9.38 -51.91 -20.21
CA THR A 224 8.12 -51.54 -19.56
C THR A 224 8.39 -51.29 -18.08
N LEU A 225 8.10 -50.09 -17.60
CA LEU A 225 8.28 -49.71 -16.21
C LEU A 225 7.13 -50.25 -15.35
N THR A 226 7.47 -50.93 -14.25
CA THR A 226 6.48 -51.46 -13.27
C THR A 226 6.86 -51.15 -11.82
N GLU A 227 8.03 -50.54 -11.62
CA GLU A 227 8.59 -50.10 -10.35
C GLU A 227 9.61 -48.99 -10.63
N ASP A 228 9.98 -48.22 -9.61
CA ASP A 228 11.01 -47.20 -9.73
C ASP A 228 12.28 -47.80 -10.34
N THR A 229 12.76 -47.17 -11.41
CA THR A 229 13.84 -47.72 -12.22
C THR A 229 14.81 -46.63 -12.63
N THR A 230 16.09 -46.88 -12.40
CA THR A 230 17.20 -46.09 -12.94
C THR A 230 17.82 -46.83 -14.12
N PHE A 231 18.09 -46.14 -15.22
CA PHE A 231 18.88 -46.65 -16.33
C PHE A 231 20.13 -45.81 -16.52
N ASP A 232 21.30 -46.44 -16.44
CA ASP A 232 22.54 -45.86 -16.97
C ASP A 232 22.74 -46.35 -18.40
N VAL A 233 22.91 -45.43 -19.35
CA VAL A 233 23.05 -45.76 -20.77
C VAL A 233 24.23 -45.05 -21.42
N TYR A 234 24.90 -45.73 -22.33
CA TYR A 234 25.90 -45.13 -23.21
C TYR A 234 25.92 -45.84 -24.57
N ALA A 235 26.52 -45.22 -25.58
CA ALA A 235 26.64 -45.80 -26.92
C ALA A 235 28.10 -45.85 -27.40
N THR A 236 28.40 -46.83 -28.25
CA THR A 236 29.74 -47.04 -28.81
C THR A 236 29.69 -47.14 -30.33
N ALA A 237 30.71 -46.65 -31.02
CA ALA A 237 30.86 -46.80 -32.47
C ALA A 237 32.33 -46.93 -32.86
N ASP A 238 32.62 -47.74 -33.88
CA ASP A 238 33.99 -48.00 -34.32
C ASP A 238 34.73 -46.72 -34.76
N GLY A 239 35.78 -46.34 -34.01
CA GLY A 239 36.66 -45.22 -34.35
C GLY A 239 36.25 -43.87 -33.76
N LEU A 240 35.25 -43.85 -32.89
CA LEU A 240 34.88 -42.73 -32.01
C LEU A 240 35.08 -43.14 -30.54
N ASP A 241 35.31 -42.18 -29.67
CA ASP A 241 35.23 -42.37 -28.22
C ASP A 241 33.76 -42.62 -27.83
N ASP A 242 33.53 -43.47 -26.82
CA ASP A 242 32.19 -43.80 -26.34
C ASP A 242 31.43 -42.55 -25.88
N SER A 243 30.09 -42.57 -25.98
CA SER A 243 29.29 -41.48 -25.43
C SER A 243 29.49 -41.38 -23.92
N ASP A 244 29.20 -40.23 -23.34
CA ASP A 244 29.06 -40.16 -21.88
C ASP A 244 27.96 -41.11 -21.41
N VAL A 245 28.13 -41.64 -20.20
CA VAL A 245 27.09 -42.40 -19.51
C VAL A 245 26.04 -41.41 -19.03
N ARG A 246 24.78 -41.63 -19.40
CA ARG A 246 23.63 -40.84 -18.96
C ARG A 246 22.73 -41.70 -18.07
N SER A 247 22.31 -41.13 -16.95
CA SER A 247 21.41 -41.78 -16.01
C SER A 247 19.99 -41.22 -16.18
N TYR A 248 19.00 -42.09 -16.31
CA TYR A 248 17.59 -41.75 -16.35
C TYR A 248 16.89 -42.38 -15.16
N GLU A 249 16.30 -41.58 -14.29
CA GLU A 249 15.58 -42.04 -13.10
C GLU A 249 14.07 -41.91 -13.31
N TYR A 250 13.34 -43.01 -13.17
CA TYR A 250 11.89 -43.04 -13.26
C TYR A 250 11.30 -43.47 -11.93
N SER A 251 10.25 -42.77 -11.50
CA SER A 251 9.44 -43.15 -10.35
C SER A 251 8.02 -43.46 -10.81
N ILE A 252 7.43 -44.54 -10.30
CA ILE A 252 6.06 -44.92 -10.65
C ILE A 252 5.07 -44.16 -9.77
N VAL A 253 4.15 -43.44 -10.39
CA VAL A 253 3.02 -42.82 -9.69
C VAL A 253 2.04 -43.90 -9.28
N THR A 254 1.82 -44.03 -7.97
CA THR A 254 0.83 -44.95 -7.40
C THR A 254 -0.52 -44.26 -7.20
N GLU A 255 -1.61 -45.02 -7.28
CA GLU A 255 -2.95 -44.49 -6.99
C GLU A 255 -3.09 -44.10 -5.51
N ASP A 256 -3.44 -42.85 -5.26
CA ASP A 256 -3.68 -42.28 -3.94
C ASP A 256 -5.16 -41.94 -3.73
N SER A 257 -5.55 -41.70 -2.46
CA SER A 257 -6.89 -41.22 -2.16
C SER A 257 -7.05 -39.75 -2.57
N ILE A 258 -8.27 -39.32 -2.89
CA ILE A 258 -8.55 -37.92 -3.25
C ILE A 258 -8.06 -36.95 -2.15
N ALA A 259 -8.17 -37.33 -0.88
CA ALA A 259 -7.67 -36.51 0.23
C ALA A 259 -6.15 -36.41 0.24
N ASP A 260 -5.43 -37.49 -0.06
CA ASP A 260 -3.96 -37.48 -0.13
C ASP A 260 -3.48 -36.68 -1.34
N VAL A 261 -4.16 -36.81 -2.49
CA VAL A 261 -3.91 -36.04 -3.71
C VAL A 261 -4.02 -34.54 -3.44
N ARG A 262 -5.08 -34.10 -2.76
CA ARG A 262 -5.28 -32.68 -2.41
C ARG A 262 -4.22 -32.12 -1.46
N ASN A 263 -3.47 -32.97 -0.75
CA ASN A 263 -2.38 -32.54 0.13
C ASN A 263 -1.02 -32.52 -0.59
N GLN A 264 -0.97 -32.85 -1.89
CA GLN A 264 0.24 -32.74 -2.68
C GLN A 264 0.40 -31.32 -3.24
N GLU A 265 1.63 -30.91 -3.51
CA GLU A 265 1.93 -29.61 -4.09
C GLU A 265 1.35 -29.51 -5.51
N PRO A 266 0.73 -28.38 -5.90
CA PRO A 266 0.40 -28.09 -7.30
C PRO A 266 1.62 -28.31 -8.22
N GLY A 267 1.39 -28.88 -9.39
CA GLY A 267 2.41 -29.37 -10.32
C GLY A 267 2.79 -30.84 -10.13
N SER A 268 2.34 -31.51 -9.05
CA SER A 268 2.58 -32.95 -8.86
C SER A 268 1.79 -33.80 -9.86
N ILE A 269 2.40 -34.86 -10.39
CA ILE A 269 1.68 -35.86 -11.19
C ILE A 269 1.02 -36.87 -10.25
N VAL A 270 -0.30 -36.98 -10.36
CA VAL A 270 -1.14 -37.72 -9.43
C VAL A 270 -1.97 -38.78 -10.15
N SER A 271 -2.35 -39.82 -9.41
CA SER A 271 -3.30 -40.82 -9.85
C SER A 271 -4.34 -41.06 -8.77
N THR A 272 -5.62 -41.04 -9.11
CA THR A 272 -6.70 -41.33 -8.16
C THR A 272 -7.91 -41.93 -8.83
N THR A 273 -8.79 -42.50 -8.02
CA THR A 273 -10.09 -43.03 -8.46
C THR A 273 -11.20 -42.36 -7.66
N GLY A 274 -12.31 -42.02 -8.31
CA GLY A 274 -13.47 -41.41 -7.65
C GLY A 274 -14.77 -41.63 -8.41
N THR A 275 -15.89 -41.50 -7.69
CA THR A 275 -17.23 -41.58 -8.27
C THR A 275 -17.69 -40.19 -8.71
N VAL A 276 -18.12 -40.07 -9.96
CA VAL A 276 -18.55 -38.80 -10.56
C VAL A 276 -19.84 -38.31 -9.88
N SER A 277 -19.81 -37.11 -9.32
CA SER A 277 -20.96 -36.45 -8.67
C SER A 277 -21.63 -35.41 -9.57
N ALA A 278 -20.86 -34.70 -10.40
CA ALA A 278 -21.33 -33.72 -11.36
C ALA A 278 -20.40 -33.61 -12.57
N VAL A 279 -20.93 -33.16 -13.70
CA VAL A 279 -20.15 -32.89 -14.92
C VAL A 279 -20.66 -31.61 -15.56
N PHE A 280 -19.76 -30.67 -15.85
CA PHE A 280 -20.08 -29.42 -16.51
C PHE A 280 -19.16 -29.18 -17.70
N ASN A 281 -19.70 -28.76 -18.84
CA ASN A 281 -18.91 -28.40 -20.01
C ASN A 281 -18.62 -26.91 -20.00
N GLN A 282 -17.35 -26.53 -19.80
CA GLN A 282 -16.92 -25.14 -19.69
C GLN A 282 -15.56 -24.94 -20.37
N GLY A 283 -15.38 -23.81 -21.05
CA GLY A 283 -14.09 -23.45 -21.67
C GLY A 283 -13.54 -24.49 -22.66
N GLY A 284 -14.40 -25.24 -23.35
CA GLY A 284 -13.98 -26.23 -24.36
C GLY A 284 -13.59 -27.63 -23.84
N ALA A 285 -13.73 -27.90 -22.55
CA ALA A 285 -13.53 -29.24 -21.97
C ALA A 285 -14.55 -29.52 -20.84
N ASN A 286 -14.53 -30.73 -20.30
CA ASN A 286 -15.38 -31.15 -19.19
C ASN A 286 -14.68 -30.90 -17.85
N ASN A 287 -15.43 -30.36 -16.88
CA ASN A 287 -15.09 -30.36 -15.46
C ASN A 287 -15.89 -31.49 -14.81
N ILE A 288 -15.21 -32.60 -14.53
CA ILE A 288 -15.80 -33.81 -13.96
C ILE A 288 -15.49 -33.81 -12.47
N TYR A 289 -16.50 -33.58 -11.64
CA TYR A 289 -16.36 -33.62 -10.19
C TYR A 289 -16.43 -35.08 -9.73
N ILE A 290 -15.38 -35.54 -9.08
CA ILE A 290 -15.31 -36.88 -8.49
C ILE A 290 -15.15 -36.76 -6.98
N GLN A 291 -15.73 -37.72 -6.25
CA GLN A 291 -15.59 -37.74 -4.79
C GLN A 291 -15.61 -39.15 -4.24
N ASN A 292 -14.94 -39.32 -3.10
CA ASN A 292 -14.92 -40.54 -2.30
C ASN A 292 -14.91 -40.16 -0.82
N ALA A 293 -15.67 -40.90 0.00
CA ALA A 293 -15.69 -40.72 1.46
C ALA A 293 -15.95 -39.28 1.97
N GLY A 294 -16.58 -38.42 1.16
CA GLY A 294 -16.87 -37.02 1.53
C GLY A 294 -15.80 -36.00 1.13
N THR A 295 -14.76 -36.41 0.39
CA THR A 295 -13.76 -35.51 -0.19
C THR A 295 -13.86 -35.57 -1.72
N GLY A 296 -13.83 -34.41 -2.36
CA GLY A 296 -13.96 -34.27 -3.81
C GLY A 296 -12.82 -33.50 -4.46
N ILE A 297 -12.69 -33.68 -5.77
CA ILE A 297 -11.75 -32.93 -6.62
C ILE A 297 -12.33 -32.84 -8.03
N VAL A 298 -11.92 -31.81 -8.77
CA VAL A 298 -12.32 -31.61 -10.16
C VAL A 298 -11.30 -32.26 -11.09
N VAL A 299 -11.76 -32.98 -12.11
CA VAL A 299 -10.94 -33.45 -13.23
C VAL A 299 -11.25 -32.61 -14.46
N ARG A 300 -10.25 -31.91 -14.97
CA ARG A 300 -10.31 -31.06 -16.16
C ARG A 300 -9.80 -31.86 -17.36
N THR A 301 -10.70 -32.24 -18.27
CA THR A 301 -10.36 -33.16 -19.37
C THR A 301 -11.31 -33.05 -20.57
N ALA A 302 -10.89 -33.53 -21.75
CA ALA A 302 -11.79 -33.74 -22.88
C ALA A 302 -12.52 -35.11 -22.85
N ALA A 303 -12.24 -35.96 -21.86
CA ALA A 303 -12.96 -37.22 -21.68
C ALA A 303 -14.42 -37.02 -21.29
N ASP A 304 -15.29 -37.93 -21.72
CA ASP A 304 -16.70 -37.96 -21.34
C ASP A 304 -16.92 -38.91 -20.15
N ALA A 305 -17.65 -38.45 -19.13
CA ALA A 305 -18.15 -39.27 -18.02
C ALA A 305 -19.56 -38.81 -17.61
N ALA A 306 -20.29 -39.65 -16.89
CA ALA A 306 -21.61 -39.31 -16.35
C ALA A 306 -21.65 -39.45 -14.82
N PRO A 307 -22.52 -38.70 -14.12
CA PRO A 307 -22.75 -38.91 -12.69
C PRO A 307 -23.07 -40.38 -12.35
N GLY A 308 -22.35 -40.93 -11.38
CA GLY A 308 -22.38 -42.34 -10.99
C GLY A 308 -21.32 -43.22 -11.67
N ASP A 309 -20.61 -42.76 -12.69
CA ASP A 309 -19.45 -43.48 -13.21
C ASP A 309 -18.30 -43.45 -12.18
N ILE A 310 -17.55 -44.55 -12.09
CA ILE A 310 -16.31 -44.61 -11.33
C ILE A 310 -15.18 -44.44 -12.32
N ILE A 311 -14.41 -43.35 -12.19
CA ILE A 311 -13.28 -43.08 -13.08
C ILE A 311 -11.96 -43.19 -12.30
N SER A 312 -10.97 -43.76 -12.97
CA SER A 312 -9.56 -43.66 -12.60
C SER A 312 -8.95 -42.58 -13.49
N VAL A 313 -8.21 -41.66 -12.88
CA VAL A 313 -7.59 -40.52 -13.55
C VAL A 313 -6.10 -40.49 -13.23
N TYR A 314 -5.29 -40.26 -14.25
CA TYR A 314 -3.88 -39.90 -14.14
C TYR A 314 -3.67 -38.51 -14.78
N GLY A 315 -2.98 -37.61 -14.11
CA GLY A 315 -2.80 -36.25 -14.60
C GLY A 315 -2.04 -35.36 -13.62
N GLU A 316 -1.94 -34.09 -13.96
CA GLU A 316 -1.24 -33.08 -13.15
C GLU A 316 -2.22 -32.41 -12.18
N LEU A 317 -1.87 -32.33 -10.91
CA LEU A 317 -2.59 -31.53 -9.93
C LEU A 317 -2.28 -30.05 -10.18
N GLN A 318 -3.31 -29.23 -10.32
CA GLN A 318 -3.20 -27.80 -10.59
C GLN A 318 -4.08 -27.02 -9.63
N ASP A 319 -3.65 -25.79 -9.35
CA ASP A 319 -4.48 -24.75 -8.79
C ASP A 319 -4.91 -23.82 -9.93
N TYR A 320 -6.22 -23.66 -10.13
CA TYR A 320 -6.76 -22.78 -11.16
C TYR A 320 -7.65 -21.71 -10.54
N ASN A 321 -7.07 -20.52 -10.32
CA ASN A 321 -7.72 -19.40 -9.62
C ASN A 321 -8.20 -19.78 -8.21
N GLY A 322 -7.48 -20.65 -7.51
CA GLY A 322 -7.79 -21.21 -6.20
C GLY A 322 -8.57 -22.53 -6.22
N LEU A 323 -8.98 -23.04 -7.38
CA LEU A 323 -9.66 -24.32 -7.53
C LEU A 323 -8.65 -25.46 -7.72
N ALA A 324 -8.63 -26.43 -6.80
CA ALA A 324 -7.82 -27.64 -6.93
C ALA A 324 -8.42 -28.58 -7.99
N GLN A 325 -7.67 -28.84 -9.05
CA GLN A 325 -8.10 -29.69 -10.17
C GLN A 325 -7.00 -30.63 -10.65
N ILE A 326 -7.38 -31.76 -11.24
CA ILE A 326 -6.47 -32.65 -11.99
C ILE A 326 -6.66 -32.37 -13.48
N ALA A 327 -5.65 -31.80 -14.13
CA ALA A 327 -5.61 -31.68 -15.58
C ALA A 327 -5.16 -33.03 -16.18
N ALA A 328 -6.03 -33.64 -16.99
CA ALA A 328 -5.80 -34.97 -17.54
C ALA A 328 -6.18 -35.05 -19.02
N GLU A 329 -5.33 -35.72 -19.80
CA GLU A 329 -5.65 -36.05 -21.18
C GLU A 329 -6.83 -37.02 -21.26
N ALA A 330 -7.53 -37.01 -22.39
CA ALA A 330 -8.76 -37.81 -22.52
C ALA A 330 -8.53 -39.33 -22.42
N GLU A 331 -7.32 -39.80 -22.74
CA GLU A 331 -6.96 -41.22 -22.66
C GLU A 331 -6.55 -41.68 -21.27
N ASP A 332 -6.17 -40.74 -20.39
CA ASP A 332 -5.76 -41.00 -19.01
C ASP A 332 -6.94 -40.98 -18.01
N VAL A 333 -8.15 -40.77 -18.52
CA VAL A 333 -9.40 -40.86 -17.76
C VAL A 333 -10.15 -42.11 -18.17
N VAL A 334 -10.08 -43.14 -17.33
CA VAL A 334 -10.63 -44.47 -17.61
C VAL A 334 -11.84 -44.75 -16.72
N VAL A 335 -13.00 -44.97 -17.33
CA VAL A 335 -14.19 -45.47 -16.62
C VAL A 335 -13.97 -46.92 -16.21
N THR A 336 -13.81 -47.18 -14.91
CA THR A 336 -13.52 -48.50 -14.34
C THR A 336 -14.77 -49.20 -13.79
N GLY A 337 -15.85 -48.45 -13.54
CA GLY A 337 -17.09 -48.99 -12.98
C GLY A 337 -18.26 -48.00 -13.03
N GLN A 338 -19.37 -48.40 -12.43
CA GLN A 338 -20.57 -47.57 -12.30
C GLN A 338 -21.33 -47.92 -11.02
N GLU A 339 -21.77 -46.90 -10.29
CA GLU A 339 -22.58 -46.98 -9.07
C GLU A 339 -23.64 -45.86 -9.01
N GLU A 340 -24.35 -45.75 -7.89
CA GLU A 340 -25.29 -44.66 -7.66
C GLU A 340 -24.50 -43.37 -7.43
N ALA A 341 -24.88 -42.28 -8.11
CA ALA A 341 -24.22 -41.00 -7.94
C ALA A 341 -24.23 -40.57 -6.45
N PRO A 342 -23.15 -39.97 -5.94
CA PRO A 342 -23.08 -39.53 -4.55
C PRO A 342 -24.28 -38.68 -4.16
N ALA A 343 -24.80 -38.89 -2.95
CA ALA A 343 -25.85 -38.04 -2.39
C ALA A 343 -25.25 -36.74 -1.82
N PRO A 344 -25.94 -35.59 -1.93
CA PRO A 344 -25.52 -34.34 -1.30
C PRO A 344 -25.32 -34.49 0.21
N GLN A 345 -24.23 -33.94 0.74
CA GLN A 345 -23.94 -33.92 2.18
C GLN A 345 -24.25 -32.56 2.79
N PRO A 346 -24.88 -32.48 3.99
CA PRO A 346 -25.11 -31.20 4.65
C PRO A 346 -23.78 -30.52 4.98
N ILE A 347 -23.70 -29.21 4.75
CA ILE A 347 -22.52 -28.43 5.14
C ILE A 347 -22.44 -28.24 6.68
N PRO A 348 -21.24 -27.97 7.24
CA PRO A 348 -21.09 -27.60 8.65
C PRO A 348 -21.71 -26.22 8.98
N GLU A 349 -21.91 -25.94 10.27
CA GLU A 349 -22.42 -24.63 10.77
C GLU A 349 -21.47 -23.46 10.46
N THR A 350 -20.22 -23.74 10.05
CA THR A 350 -19.20 -22.75 9.67
C THR A 350 -19.26 -22.34 8.20
N GLY A 351 -20.23 -22.85 7.42
CA GLY A 351 -20.38 -22.49 6.01
C GLY A 351 -19.53 -23.31 5.04
N LEU A 352 -19.36 -22.77 3.83
CA LEU A 352 -18.49 -23.34 2.79
C LEU A 352 -17.01 -23.16 3.17
N SER A 353 -16.15 -24.10 2.75
CA SER A 353 -14.72 -24.07 3.06
C SER A 353 -13.93 -24.97 2.11
N GLU A 354 -12.61 -24.83 2.16
CA GLU A 354 -11.64 -25.66 1.44
C GLU A 354 -11.88 -27.16 1.63
N ALA A 355 -12.25 -27.58 2.85
CA ALA A 355 -12.49 -28.98 3.17
C ALA A 355 -13.67 -29.60 2.39
N LEU A 356 -14.56 -28.75 1.86
CA LEU A 356 -15.73 -29.17 1.07
C LEU A 356 -15.52 -29.03 -0.44
N GLU A 357 -14.41 -28.41 -0.87
CA GLU A 357 -14.13 -28.17 -2.28
C GLU A 357 -14.20 -29.48 -3.10
N GLY A 358 -14.75 -29.40 -4.31
CA GLY A 358 -15.00 -30.54 -5.19
C GLY A 358 -16.11 -31.49 -4.73
N THR A 359 -16.70 -31.30 -3.54
CA THR A 359 -17.69 -32.22 -2.95
C THR A 359 -19.11 -31.75 -3.24
N LEU A 360 -20.02 -32.70 -3.50
CA LEU A 360 -21.46 -32.45 -3.62
C LEU A 360 -22.10 -32.24 -2.24
N VAL A 361 -22.56 -31.03 -1.99
CA VAL A 361 -23.11 -30.58 -0.71
C VAL A 361 -24.57 -30.12 -0.80
N SER A 362 -25.16 -29.91 0.38
CA SER A 362 -26.53 -29.45 0.62
C SER A 362 -26.51 -28.32 1.65
N VAL A 363 -27.04 -27.17 1.28
CA VAL A 363 -27.15 -25.98 2.15
C VAL A 363 -28.63 -25.72 2.42
N ALA A 364 -29.00 -25.56 3.68
CA ALA A 364 -30.38 -25.30 4.07
C ALA A 364 -30.65 -23.79 4.23
N ASN A 365 -31.89 -23.38 3.96
CA ASN A 365 -32.41 -22.04 4.26
C ASN A 365 -31.57 -20.90 3.68
N VAL A 366 -31.23 -20.96 2.39
CA VAL A 366 -30.38 -19.97 1.72
C VAL A 366 -31.20 -18.76 1.31
N ASN A 367 -30.99 -17.61 1.96
CA ASN A 367 -31.57 -16.32 1.60
C ASN A 367 -30.69 -15.63 0.54
N ILE A 368 -31.22 -15.41 -0.66
CA ILE A 368 -30.52 -14.72 -1.75
C ILE A 368 -30.81 -13.23 -1.66
N ALA A 369 -29.79 -12.42 -1.37
CA ALA A 369 -29.88 -10.98 -1.25
C ALA A 369 -29.72 -10.28 -2.60
N SER A 370 -28.69 -10.64 -3.38
CA SER A 370 -28.32 -9.95 -4.61
C SER A 370 -27.85 -10.92 -5.70
N SER A 371 -27.67 -10.41 -6.92
CA SER A 371 -27.13 -11.16 -8.05
C SER A 371 -26.26 -10.26 -8.92
N GLY A 372 -25.17 -10.78 -9.46
CA GLY A 372 -24.23 -10.02 -10.29
C GLY A 372 -23.28 -10.95 -11.02
N SER A 373 -22.85 -10.58 -12.23
CA SER A 373 -21.86 -11.35 -13.02
C SER A 373 -22.17 -12.85 -13.22
N GLY A 374 -23.46 -13.22 -13.18
CA GLY A 374 -23.93 -14.61 -13.29
C GLY A 374 -23.96 -15.41 -11.98
N ASN A 375 -23.60 -14.79 -10.86
CA ASN A 375 -23.68 -15.35 -9.51
C ASN A 375 -24.90 -14.81 -8.75
N TYR A 376 -25.30 -15.55 -7.71
CA TYR A 376 -26.30 -15.14 -6.74
C TYR A 376 -25.68 -15.20 -5.35
N TYR A 377 -25.84 -14.12 -4.58
CA TYR A 377 -25.21 -13.94 -3.28
C TYR A 377 -26.26 -13.98 -2.19
N GLY A 378 -25.96 -14.66 -1.10
CA GLY A 378 -26.91 -14.89 -0.04
C GLY A 378 -26.28 -15.39 1.24
N THR A 379 -27.11 -15.73 2.23
CA THR A 379 -26.68 -16.31 3.50
C THR A 379 -27.48 -17.55 3.87
N ASP A 380 -26.87 -18.49 4.59
CA ASP A 380 -27.58 -19.61 5.21
C ASP A 380 -28.27 -19.22 6.54
N GLU A 381 -28.87 -20.20 7.23
CA GLU A 381 -29.55 -19.95 8.53
C GLU A 381 -28.62 -19.53 9.68
N PHE A 382 -27.31 -19.71 9.54
CA PHE A 382 -26.30 -19.32 10.52
C PHE A 382 -25.67 -17.95 10.20
N GLY A 383 -26.04 -17.35 9.06
CA GLY A 383 -25.50 -16.09 8.58
C GLY A 383 -24.19 -16.26 7.81
N ASN A 384 -23.80 -17.48 7.43
CA ASN A 384 -22.62 -17.68 6.58
C ASN A 384 -22.95 -17.26 5.15
N GLU A 385 -22.00 -16.64 4.47
CA GLU A 385 -22.13 -16.31 3.06
C GLU A 385 -22.24 -17.57 2.18
N ILE A 386 -23.20 -17.55 1.25
CA ILE A 386 -23.45 -18.59 0.26
C ILE A 386 -23.50 -17.95 -1.12
N VAL A 387 -22.49 -18.24 -1.94
CA VAL A 387 -22.45 -17.84 -3.34
C VAL A 387 -22.91 -19.00 -4.22
N ILE A 388 -23.99 -18.79 -4.99
CA ILE A 388 -24.48 -19.77 -5.97
C ILE A 388 -24.02 -19.35 -7.37
N ARG A 389 -23.32 -20.26 -8.05
CA ARG A 389 -22.89 -20.09 -9.44
C ARG A 389 -23.50 -21.16 -10.34
N PRO A 390 -24.63 -20.88 -11.00
CA PRO A 390 -25.23 -21.82 -11.93
C PRO A 390 -24.34 -22.06 -13.15
N ALA A 391 -24.04 -23.32 -13.45
CA ALA A 391 -23.32 -23.69 -14.68
C ALA A 391 -24.18 -23.57 -15.96
N THR A 392 -25.49 -23.43 -15.79
CA THR A 392 -26.49 -23.21 -16.86
C THR A 392 -27.54 -22.23 -16.35
N GLU A 393 -28.29 -21.57 -17.24
CA GLU A 393 -29.35 -20.66 -16.82
C GLU A 393 -30.37 -21.35 -15.89
N MET A 394 -30.60 -20.76 -14.71
CA MET A 394 -31.57 -21.19 -13.70
C MET A 394 -32.39 -20.00 -13.21
N ASP A 395 -33.66 -20.25 -12.86
CA ASP A 395 -34.59 -19.23 -12.32
C ASP A 395 -34.40 -19.09 -10.80
N ILE A 396 -33.27 -18.50 -10.40
CA ILE A 396 -32.99 -18.08 -9.01
C ILE A 396 -33.36 -16.60 -8.90
N GLN A 397 -34.02 -16.20 -7.81
CA GLN A 397 -34.51 -14.82 -7.63
C GLN A 397 -33.94 -14.22 -6.36
N THR A 398 -33.53 -12.96 -6.44
CA THR A 398 -33.10 -12.14 -5.29
C THR A 398 -34.27 -11.81 -4.37
N GLY A 399 -33.97 -11.50 -3.11
CA GLY A 399 -34.95 -11.33 -2.03
C GLY A 399 -35.71 -12.61 -1.68
N ARG A 400 -35.14 -13.81 -1.91
CA ARG A 400 -35.82 -15.09 -1.65
C ARG A 400 -35.00 -16.05 -0.83
N THR A 401 -35.68 -16.75 0.09
CA THR A 401 -35.12 -17.89 0.84
C THR A 401 -35.48 -19.23 0.19
N TYR A 402 -34.49 -20.10 0.00
CA TYR A 402 -34.61 -21.46 -0.53
C TYR A 402 -34.42 -22.49 0.58
N GLU A 403 -35.30 -23.50 0.69
CA GLU A 403 -35.25 -24.54 1.72
C GLU A 403 -33.95 -25.32 1.66
N VAL A 404 -33.55 -25.72 0.44
CA VAL A 404 -32.31 -26.44 0.19
C VAL A 404 -31.74 -26.03 -1.15
N VAL A 405 -30.43 -25.76 -1.18
CA VAL A 405 -29.63 -25.63 -2.39
C VAL A 405 -28.60 -26.75 -2.39
N ASN A 406 -28.64 -27.63 -3.40
CA ASN A 406 -27.64 -28.66 -3.61
C ASN A 406 -26.68 -28.26 -4.74
N GLY A 407 -25.44 -28.70 -4.65
CA GLY A 407 -24.45 -28.45 -5.70
C GLY A 407 -23.07 -28.88 -5.28
N VAL A 408 -22.17 -28.97 -6.25
CA VAL A 408 -20.74 -29.21 -5.93
C VAL A 408 -20.10 -27.90 -5.53
N VAL A 409 -19.18 -27.95 -4.57
CA VAL A 409 -18.41 -26.77 -4.16
C VAL A 409 -17.27 -26.56 -5.15
N GLY A 410 -17.19 -25.37 -5.73
CA GLY A 410 -16.00 -24.86 -6.40
C GLY A 410 -15.42 -23.68 -5.64
N GLU A 411 -14.30 -23.19 -6.12
CA GLU A 411 -13.62 -22.00 -5.62
C GLU A 411 -13.34 -21.07 -6.81
N PHE A 412 -13.34 -19.76 -6.57
CA PHE A 412 -12.81 -18.78 -7.50
C PHE A 412 -12.29 -17.53 -6.78
N ASN A 413 -10.99 -17.26 -6.87
CA ASN A 413 -10.30 -16.07 -6.33
C ASN A 413 -10.60 -15.81 -4.84
N GLY A 414 -10.47 -16.82 -4.00
CA GLY A 414 -10.73 -16.81 -2.57
C GLY A 414 -12.19 -17.05 -2.17
N THR A 415 -13.11 -17.21 -3.12
CA THR A 415 -14.55 -17.35 -2.84
C THR A 415 -15.04 -18.78 -3.11
N TYR A 416 -15.53 -19.46 -2.08
CA TYR A 416 -16.20 -20.75 -2.25
C TYR A 416 -17.64 -20.58 -2.74
N GLN A 417 -17.99 -21.34 -3.78
CA GLN A 417 -19.25 -21.22 -4.51
C GLN A 417 -19.91 -22.58 -4.67
N ILE A 418 -21.23 -22.64 -4.53
CA ILE A 418 -22.02 -23.83 -4.83
C ILE A 418 -22.47 -23.81 -6.29
N VAL A 419 -22.22 -24.90 -7.02
CA VAL A 419 -22.58 -25.06 -8.43
C VAL A 419 -23.68 -26.12 -8.54
N PRO A 420 -24.96 -25.72 -8.68
CA PRO A 420 -26.07 -26.66 -8.81
C PRO A 420 -25.98 -27.47 -10.11
N ARG A 421 -26.35 -28.75 -10.08
CA ARG A 421 -26.27 -29.63 -11.26
C ARG A 421 -27.43 -29.38 -12.22
N SER A 422 -28.58 -28.97 -11.67
CA SER A 422 -29.78 -28.65 -12.42
C SER A 422 -30.76 -27.82 -11.57
N ALA A 423 -31.85 -27.35 -12.16
CA ALA A 423 -32.91 -26.65 -11.43
C ALA A 423 -33.57 -27.50 -10.31
N ASP A 424 -33.51 -28.84 -10.39
CA ASP A 424 -34.03 -29.73 -9.34
C ASP A 424 -33.21 -29.67 -8.03
N ASP A 425 -31.99 -29.12 -8.10
CA ASP A 425 -31.14 -28.91 -6.92
C ASP A 425 -31.51 -27.64 -6.12
N ILE A 426 -32.45 -26.83 -6.63
CA ILE A 426 -32.95 -25.61 -5.99
C ILE A 426 -34.36 -25.87 -5.44
N ILE A 427 -34.47 -26.05 -4.12
CA ILE A 427 -35.70 -26.46 -3.44
C ILE A 427 -36.29 -25.28 -2.66
N PHE A 428 -37.56 -24.96 -2.89
CA PHE A 428 -38.26 -23.86 -2.23
C PHE A 428 -38.84 -24.25 -0.87
N ASP A 429 -38.79 -23.35 0.12
CA ASP A 429 -39.50 -23.56 1.40
C ASP A 429 -41.01 -23.49 1.18
N THR A 430 -41.67 -24.62 1.38
CA THR A 430 -43.12 -24.74 1.22
C THR A 430 -43.92 -24.27 2.45
N ASN A 431 -43.26 -23.91 3.55
CA ASN A 431 -43.86 -23.45 4.81
C ASN A 431 -43.76 -21.93 5.05
N GLN A 432 -42.97 -21.18 4.28
CA GLN A 432 -42.92 -19.71 4.34
C GLN A 432 -43.80 -19.06 3.27
N VAL A 433 -44.46 -17.94 3.63
CA VAL A 433 -45.21 -17.12 2.67
C VAL A 433 -44.24 -16.42 1.73
N ARG A 434 -44.51 -16.44 0.43
CA ARG A 434 -43.65 -15.82 -0.58
C ARG A 434 -43.61 -14.30 -0.39
N PRO A 435 -42.44 -13.65 -0.58
CA PRO A 435 -42.29 -12.21 -0.48
C PRO A 435 -43.32 -11.43 -1.28
N VAL A 436 -43.62 -10.23 -0.79
CA VAL A 436 -44.46 -9.28 -1.51
C VAL A 436 -43.69 -8.79 -2.75
N LYS A 437 -44.38 -8.66 -3.88
CA LYS A 437 -43.92 -8.01 -5.10
C LYS A 437 -44.74 -6.75 -5.32
N ALA A 438 -44.09 -5.66 -5.72
CA ALA A 438 -44.76 -4.44 -6.12
C ALA A 438 -44.77 -4.27 -7.65
N ASN A 439 -45.76 -3.56 -8.17
CA ASN A 439 -45.84 -3.14 -9.56
C ASN A 439 -46.32 -1.68 -9.63
N PRO A 440 -45.47 -0.72 -10.03
CA PRO A 440 -44.04 -0.90 -10.35
C PRO A 440 -43.23 -1.41 -9.15
N ALA A 441 -42.11 -2.08 -9.38
CA ALA A 441 -41.30 -2.74 -8.34
C ALA A 441 -40.43 -1.76 -7.50
N GLY A 442 -40.58 -0.46 -7.73
CA GLY A 442 -39.69 0.60 -7.24
C GLY A 442 -39.39 1.58 -8.37
N GLY A 443 -38.81 2.74 -8.06
CA GLY A 443 -38.42 3.77 -9.01
C GLY A 443 -39.49 4.84 -9.26
N PHE A 444 -39.45 5.45 -10.44
CA PHE A 444 -40.25 6.62 -10.77
C PHE A 444 -41.75 6.32 -10.85
N VAL A 445 -42.54 7.15 -10.17
CA VAL A 445 -44.01 7.15 -10.24
C VAL A 445 -44.51 8.58 -10.38
N GLU A 446 -45.46 8.83 -11.28
CA GLU A 446 -46.12 10.14 -11.37
C GLU A 446 -46.78 10.50 -10.03
N GLU A 447 -46.86 11.79 -9.68
CA GLU A 447 -47.58 12.24 -8.50
C GLU A 447 -49.04 11.75 -8.51
N GLY A 448 -49.42 10.96 -7.51
CA GLY A 448 -50.73 10.31 -7.42
C GLY A 448 -50.82 8.96 -8.16
N GLY A 449 -49.70 8.44 -8.66
CA GLY A 449 -49.56 7.10 -9.20
C GLY A 449 -49.87 6.02 -8.15
N THR A 450 -50.24 4.83 -8.61
CA THR A 450 -50.63 3.72 -7.73
C THR A 450 -49.72 2.52 -7.89
N VAL A 451 -49.25 1.99 -6.76
CA VAL A 451 -48.44 0.76 -6.66
C VAL A 451 -49.33 -0.42 -6.29
N GLU A 452 -49.29 -1.47 -7.10
CA GLU A 452 -49.98 -2.73 -6.82
C GLU A 452 -49.06 -3.71 -6.09
N LEU A 453 -49.45 -4.18 -4.91
CA LEU A 453 -48.76 -5.24 -4.18
C LEU A 453 -49.38 -6.61 -4.48
N SER A 454 -48.54 -7.65 -4.55
CA SER A 454 -48.97 -9.03 -4.78
C SER A 454 -48.05 -10.03 -4.08
N THR A 455 -48.52 -11.25 -3.86
CA THR A 455 -47.68 -12.38 -3.41
C THR A 455 -48.12 -13.63 -4.16
N GLU A 456 -47.16 -14.48 -4.47
CA GLU A 456 -47.41 -15.76 -5.14
C GLU A 456 -48.00 -16.82 -4.19
N THR A 457 -48.02 -16.58 -2.88
CA THR A 457 -48.68 -17.47 -1.92
C THR A 457 -50.19 -17.25 -1.94
N GLU A 458 -50.91 -18.12 -2.64
CA GLU A 458 -52.36 -18.08 -2.75
C GLU A 458 -53.03 -18.02 -1.36
N GLY A 459 -53.84 -16.98 -1.13
CA GLY A 459 -54.61 -16.79 0.10
C GLY A 459 -53.83 -16.15 1.26
N ALA A 460 -52.62 -15.64 1.04
CA ALA A 460 -51.94 -14.77 2.00
C ALA A 460 -52.52 -13.34 1.99
N SER A 461 -52.44 -12.63 3.12
CA SER A 461 -52.83 -11.22 3.28
C SER A 461 -51.57 -10.36 3.33
N ILE A 462 -51.54 -9.25 2.60
CA ILE A 462 -50.37 -8.34 2.53
C ILE A 462 -50.61 -7.15 3.46
N TYR A 463 -49.59 -6.75 4.21
CA TYR A 463 -49.58 -5.58 5.10
C TYR A 463 -48.40 -4.69 4.76
N TYR A 464 -48.56 -3.37 4.81
CA TYR A 464 -47.54 -2.42 4.37
C TYR A 464 -47.46 -1.13 5.22
N THR A 465 -46.36 -0.41 5.04
CA THR A 465 -46.04 0.92 5.58
C THR A 465 -45.47 1.77 4.45
N THR A 466 -45.58 3.10 4.54
CA THR A 466 -45.12 4.06 3.52
C THR A 466 -44.15 5.09 4.09
N ASP A 467 -43.83 4.99 5.39
CA ASP A 467 -42.93 5.88 6.12
C ASP A 467 -41.58 5.19 6.42
N GLY A 468 -41.28 4.09 5.72
CA GLY A 468 -40.08 3.28 5.95
C GLY A 468 -40.10 2.42 7.24
N SER A 469 -41.12 2.51 8.10
CA SER A 469 -41.19 1.69 9.31
C SER A 469 -41.44 0.19 9.01
N GLU A 470 -40.97 -0.72 9.88
CA GLU A 470 -41.15 -2.16 9.64
C GLU A 470 -42.64 -2.60 9.66
N PRO A 471 -43.13 -3.26 8.59
CA PRO A 471 -44.51 -3.72 8.52
C PRO A 471 -44.72 -5.01 9.33
N THR A 472 -45.86 -5.11 10.01
CA THR A 472 -46.30 -6.30 10.75
C THR A 472 -47.74 -6.67 10.38
N ALA A 473 -48.27 -7.76 10.94
CA ALA A 473 -49.69 -8.12 10.78
C ALA A 473 -50.67 -7.10 11.40
N ASP A 474 -50.17 -6.13 12.17
CA ASP A 474 -50.95 -5.01 12.72
C ASP A 474 -50.85 -3.72 11.87
N SER A 475 -50.01 -3.72 10.82
CA SER A 475 -49.85 -2.59 9.89
C SER A 475 -51.04 -2.46 8.93
N THR A 476 -50.98 -1.53 7.97
CA THR A 476 -52.08 -1.28 7.04
C THR A 476 -52.29 -2.50 6.13
N LEU A 477 -53.48 -3.10 6.18
CA LEU A 477 -53.86 -4.19 5.28
C LEU A 477 -53.97 -3.66 3.84
N TYR A 478 -53.31 -4.33 2.91
CA TYR A 478 -53.42 -4.04 1.48
C TYR A 478 -54.76 -4.55 0.93
N GLU A 479 -55.68 -3.62 0.66
CA GLU A 479 -57.00 -3.91 0.06
C GLU A 479 -57.11 -3.43 -1.39
N ASP A 480 -56.45 -2.31 -1.73
CA ASP A 480 -56.41 -1.66 -3.05
C ASP A 480 -55.01 -1.02 -3.25
N GLY A 481 -54.70 -0.58 -4.48
CA GLY A 481 -53.38 0.01 -4.83
C GLY A 481 -52.94 1.17 -3.92
N VAL A 482 -51.65 1.21 -3.59
CA VAL A 482 -51.05 2.23 -2.70
C VAL A 482 -50.75 3.49 -3.51
N THR A 483 -51.34 4.62 -3.14
CA THR A 483 -51.12 5.89 -3.85
C THR A 483 -49.85 6.56 -3.34
N ILE A 484 -48.96 6.94 -4.26
CA ILE A 484 -47.71 7.64 -3.96
C ILE A 484 -47.88 9.12 -4.32
N THR A 485 -47.73 10.02 -3.35
CA THR A 485 -47.91 11.48 -3.53
C THR A 485 -46.67 12.31 -3.20
N GLU A 486 -45.64 11.67 -2.67
CA GLU A 486 -44.33 12.21 -2.32
C GLU A 486 -43.33 11.03 -2.36
N ASN A 487 -42.03 11.31 -2.30
CA ASN A 487 -41.02 10.26 -2.25
C ASN A 487 -41.33 9.31 -1.07
N THR A 488 -41.42 8.01 -1.36
CA THR A 488 -42.01 7.04 -0.45
C THR A 488 -41.11 5.81 -0.36
N ASN A 489 -40.68 5.48 0.85
CA ASN A 489 -40.11 4.17 1.15
C ASN A 489 -41.24 3.24 1.63
N LEU A 490 -41.65 2.33 0.74
CA LEU A 490 -42.74 1.40 0.96
C LEU A 490 -42.19 0.04 1.39
N LYS A 491 -42.56 -0.41 2.58
CA LYS A 491 -42.23 -1.76 3.07
C LYS A 491 -43.48 -2.62 3.17
N ALA A 492 -43.40 -3.91 2.85
CA ALA A 492 -44.53 -4.83 2.93
C ALA A 492 -44.17 -6.26 3.38
N VAL A 493 -45.10 -6.93 4.08
CA VAL A 493 -45.05 -8.38 4.40
C VAL A 493 -46.33 -9.08 3.95
N ALA A 494 -46.23 -10.37 3.63
CA ALA A 494 -47.37 -11.24 3.42
C ALA A 494 -47.50 -12.28 4.56
N VAL A 495 -48.71 -12.44 5.08
CA VAL A 495 -49.03 -13.33 6.21
C VAL A 495 -50.11 -14.33 5.82
N LYS A 496 -49.92 -15.60 6.18
CA LYS A 496 -50.93 -16.66 6.03
C LYS A 496 -50.92 -17.59 7.23
N ASP A 497 -52.10 -17.91 7.74
CA ASP A 497 -52.25 -18.77 8.91
C ASP A 497 -51.65 -20.16 8.67
N GLY A 498 -50.80 -20.63 9.60
CA GLY A 498 -50.09 -21.91 9.51
C GLY A 498 -48.82 -21.90 8.63
N MET A 499 -48.38 -20.73 8.15
CA MET A 499 -47.10 -20.52 7.45
C MET A 499 -46.28 -19.46 8.18
N THR A 500 -44.95 -19.50 8.02
CA THR A 500 -44.06 -18.42 8.46
C THR A 500 -44.33 -17.17 7.62
N THR A 501 -44.37 -15.98 8.24
CA THR A 501 -44.52 -14.69 7.53
C THR A 501 -43.43 -14.54 6.47
N SER A 502 -43.74 -13.85 5.37
CA SER A 502 -42.71 -13.55 4.38
C SER A 502 -41.62 -12.65 4.97
N ASP A 503 -40.47 -12.64 4.31
CA ASP A 503 -39.47 -11.59 4.53
C ASP A 503 -40.10 -10.21 4.21
N VAL A 504 -39.58 -9.15 4.82
CA VAL A 504 -39.99 -7.77 4.54
C VAL A 504 -39.48 -7.40 3.16
N ALA A 505 -40.37 -7.01 2.25
CA ALA A 505 -40.01 -6.44 0.96
C ALA A 505 -39.98 -4.92 1.07
N GLU A 506 -38.96 -4.27 0.49
CA GLU A 506 -38.76 -2.82 0.50
C GLU A 506 -38.73 -2.29 -0.93
N PHE A 507 -39.39 -1.17 -1.15
CA PHE A 507 -39.53 -0.53 -2.46
C PHE A 507 -39.44 0.99 -2.30
N THR A 508 -38.45 1.61 -2.95
CA THR A 508 -38.29 3.06 -2.97
C THR A 508 -39.00 3.64 -4.18
N TYR A 509 -39.81 4.67 -3.97
CA TYR A 509 -40.50 5.40 -5.02
C TYR A 509 -40.12 6.87 -4.98
N VAL A 510 -39.68 7.39 -6.11
CA VAL A 510 -39.41 8.81 -6.32
C VAL A 510 -40.50 9.37 -7.23
N ILE A 511 -41.03 10.53 -6.89
CA ILE A 511 -42.02 11.19 -7.76
C ILE A 511 -41.32 11.60 -9.05
N GLN A 512 -41.81 11.11 -10.19
CA GLN A 512 -41.31 11.50 -11.49
C GLN A 512 -41.63 12.97 -11.74
N THR A 513 -40.61 13.82 -11.71
CA THR A 513 -40.62 15.14 -12.34
C THR A 513 -40.40 14.96 -13.84
N ASP A 514 -40.94 15.89 -14.65
CA ASP A 514 -40.89 15.74 -16.11
C ASP A 514 -39.44 15.79 -16.67
N ASP A 515 -38.48 16.30 -15.89
CA ASP A 515 -37.03 16.34 -16.18
C ASP A 515 -36.26 15.97 -14.89
N ILE A 516 -35.30 15.03 -14.95
CA ILE A 516 -34.36 14.68 -13.86
C ILE A 516 -32.99 15.19 -14.29
N GLU A 517 -32.38 16.04 -13.48
CA GLU A 517 -31.08 16.65 -13.77
C GLU A 517 -29.99 16.06 -12.87
N ILE A 518 -28.72 16.38 -13.15
CA ILE A 518 -27.59 15.78 -12.44
C ILE A 518 -27.61 16.13 -10.94
N HIS A 519 -27.93 17.38 -10.57
CA HIS A 519 -28.04 17.81 -9.18
C HIS A 519 -29.15 17.10 -8.40
N ASP A 520 -30.21 16.61 -9.06
CA ASP A 520 -31.22 15.80 -8.38
C ASP A 520 -30.65 14.45 -7.95
N ILE A 521 -29.77 13.87 -8.79
CA ILE A 521 -29.11 12.59 -8.56
C ILE A 521 -28.03 12.74 -7.49
N GLN A 522 -27.21 13.78 -7.57
CA GLN A 522 -26.16 14.04 -6.60
C GLN A 522 -26.74 14.46 -5.23
N ALA A 523 -27.73 15.36 -5.23
CA ALA A 523 -28.31 15.95 -4.02
C ALA A 523 -27.26 16.65 -3.12
N ALA A 524 -27.68 17.08 -1.92
CA ALA A 524 -26.83 17.70 -0.92
C ALA A 524 -26.62 16.70 0.24
N GLU A 525 -26.12 15.52 -0.11
CA GLU A 525 -25.86 14.36 0.74
C GLU A 525 -24.66 13.59 0.14
N HIS A 526 -23.93 12.80 0.93
CA HIS A 526 -22.79 11.97 0.46
C HIS A 526 -23.20 10.68 -0.27
N PHE A 527 -24.50 10.40 -0.33
CA PHE A 527 -25.04 9.22 -0.99
C PHE A 527 -26.27 9.65 -1.79
N SER A 528 -26.35 9.20 -3.03
CA SER A 528 -27.41 9.54 -3.95
C SER A 528 -28.77 9.04 -3.43
N PRO A 529 -29.80 9.90 -3.36
CA PRO A 529 -31.16 9.44 -3.10
C PRO A 529 -31.76 8.63 -4.26
N TYR A 530 -31.02 8.52 -5.38
CA TYR A 530 -31.39 7.77 -6.58
C TYR A 530 -30.69 6.42 -6.65
N GLU A 531 -29.91 6.02 -5.64
CA GLU A 531 -29.17 4.76 -5.65
C GLU A 531 -30.05 3.54 -5.99
N GLY A 532 -29.60 2.76 -6.97
CA GLY A 532 -30.32 1.61 -7.52
C GLY A 532 -31.52 1.92 -8.42
N LEU A 533 -31.84 3.19 -8.67
CA LEU A 533 -32.95 3.60 -9.56
C LEU A 533 -32.48 3.82 -11.00
N THR A 534 -33.35 3.49 -11.96
CA THR A 534 -33.08 3.76 -13.38
C THR A 534 -33.57 5.15 -13.79
N VAL A 535 -32.65 6.05 -14.09
CA VAL A 535 -32.91 7.41 -14.58
C VAL A 535 -32.99 7.47 -16.11
N PRO A 536 -34.00 8.14 -16.68
CA PRO A 536 -34.11 8.35 -18.13
C PRO A 536 -33.58 9.72 -18.57
N ASN A 537 -32.85 9.74 -19.68
CA ASN A 537 -32.44 10.93 -20.44
C ASN A 537 -31.79 12.06 -19.62
N VAL A 538 -30.89 11.73 -18.70
CA VAL A 538 -30.07 12.72 -17.99
C VAL A 538 -29.14 13.41 -19.00
N GLU A 539 -29.28 14.71 -19.17
CA GLU A 539 -28.56 15.50 -20.19
C GLU A 539 -27.27 16.10 -19.60
N GLY A 540 -26.17 16.05 -20.36
CA GLY A 540 -24.92 16.70 -19.98
C GLY A 540 -23.85 16.65 -21.07
N VAL A 541 -22.80 17.44 -20.90
CA VAL A 541 -21.65 17.47 -21.80
C VAL A 541 -20.48 16.70 -21.18
N VAL A 542 -19.82 15.85 -21.95
CA VAL A 542 -18.64 15.09 -21.52
C VAL A 542 -17.51 16.08 -21.20
N THR A 543 -17.09 16.10 -19.93
CA THR A 543 -16.06 17.02 -19.41
C THR A 543 -14.71 16.36 -19.23
N TYR A 544 -14.68 15.04 -19.03
CA TYR A 544 -13.45 14.26 -18.85
C TYR A 544 -13.66 12.81 -19.28
N VAL A 545 -12.71 12.22 -20.01
CA VAL A 545 -12.76 10.80 -20.39
C VAL A 545 -11.73 10.04 -19.56
N VAL A 546 -12.20 9.23 -18.60
CA VAL A 546 -11.34 8.43 -17.72
C VAL A 546 -10.68 7.30 -18.51
N ASN A 547 -11.46 6.55 -19.27
CA ASN A 547 -10.97 5.48 -20.15
C ASN A 547 -12.07 5.08 -21.15
N SER A 548 -11.82 4.06 -21.98
CA SER A 548 -12.79 3.56 -22.97
C SER A 548 -14.14 3.06 -22.43
N SER A 549 -14.31 2.97 -21.11
CA SER A 549 -15.52 2.50 -20.44
C SER A 549 -16.15 3.53 -19.49
N SER A 550 -15.47 4.63 -19.18
CA SER A 550 -15.94 5.60 -18.18
C SER A 550 -15.59 7.02 -18.56
N PHE A 551 -16.52 7.95 -18.33
CA PHE A 551 -16.34 9.37 -18.56
C PHE A 551 -17.17 10.17 -17.56
N TYR A 552 -16.74 11.39 -17.23
CA TYR A 552 -17.54 12.36 -16.50
C TYR A 552 -18.32 13.24 -17.47
N MET A 553 -19.53 13.61 -17.09
CA MET A 553 -20.31 14.63 -17.77
C MET A 553 -20.88 15.64 -16.78
N GLN A 554 -21.16 16.85 -17.26
CA GLN A 554 -21.67 17.94 -16.43
C GLN A 554 -22.86 18.63 -17.11
N SER A 555 -23.79 19.13 -16.30
CA SER A 555 -24.96 19.88 -16.77
C SER A 555 -24.55 21.20 -17.47
N LEU A 556 -25.27 21.57 -18.52
CA LEU A 556 -25.16 22.88 -19.17
C LEU A 556 -26.08 23.94 -18.55
N THR A 557 -27.01 23.51 -17.70
CA THR A 557 -28.00 24.34 -17.00
C THR A 557 -27.91 24.06 -15.52
N PRO A 558 -26.83 24.50 -14.85
CA PRO A 558 -26.67 24.30 -13.42
C PRO A 558 -27.79 25.00 -12.65
N ASP A 559 -28.11 24.47 -11.47
CA ASP A 559 -29.04 25.09 -10.54
C ASP A 559 -28.38 26.27 -9.79
N GLU A 560 -29.00 26.73 -8.70
CA GLU A 560 -28.47 27.83 -7.88
C GLU A 560 -28.10 27.37 -6.46
N ASP A 561 -28.11 26.07 -6.17
CA ASP A 561 -27.74 25.49 -4.88
C ASP A 561 -26.28 25.02 -4.92
N SER A 562 -25.39 25.77 -4.26
CA SER A 562 -23.96 25.44 -4.22
C SER A 562 -23.64 24.18 -3.41
N ARG A 563 -24.65 23.53 -2.83
CA ARG A 563 -24.50 22.29 -2.06
C ARG A 563 -24.73 21.04 -2.91
N THR A 564 -25.11 21.18 -4.18
CA THR A 564 -25.36 20.06 -5.08
C THR A 564 -24.40 20.09 -6.25
N SER A 565 -23.89 18.93 -6.63
CA SER A 565 -23.00 18.81 -7.79
C SER A 565 -23.78 18.74 -9.11
N GLU A 566 -23.20 19.33 -10.15
CA GLU A 566 -23.69 19.27 -11.53
C GLU A 566 -22.92 18.28 -12.39
N GLY A 567 -21.92 17.60 -11.82
CA GLY A 567 -21.09 16.60 -12.47
C GLY A 567 -21.46 15.18 -12.03
N ILE A 568 -21.28 14.20 -12.91
CA ILE A 568 -21.55 12.79 -12.60
C ILE A 568 -20.66 11.86 -13.42
N LEU A 569 -20.27 10.73 -12.81
CA LEU A 569 -19.57 9.66 -13.49
C LEU A 569 -20.54 8.80 -14.31
N VAL A 570 -20.15 8.40 -15.52
CA VAL A 570 -20.93 7.50 -16.36
C VAL A 570 -20.09 6.30 -16.78
N TYR A 571 -20.62 5.10 -16.55
CA TYR A 571 -20.04 3.85 -17.04
C TYR A 571 -20.77 3.35 -18.29
N GLN A 572 -20.05 3.21 -19.39
CA GLN A 572 -20.50 2.55 -20.61
C GLN A 572 -19.28 1.97 -21.36
N ARG A 573 -19.16 0.64 -21.38
CA ARG A 573 -18.08 -0.04 -22.09
C ARG A 573 -18.05 0.34 -23.59
N ASN A 574 -16.88 0.74 -24.08
CA ASN A 574 -16.64 1.16 -25.46
C ASN A 574 -17.56 2.31 -25.91
N HIS A 575 -17.81 3.30 -25.06
CA HIS A 575 -18.70 4.43 -25.37
C HIS A 575 -18.25 5.23 -26.62
N GLY A 576 -16.93 5.38 -26.82
CA GLY A 576 -16.37 6.04 -28.01
C GLY A 576 -16.56 7.56 -28.07
N LEU A 577 -16.99 8.17 -26.96
CA LEU A 577 -17.16 9.62 -26.80
C LEU A 577 -15.83 10.31 -26.48
N THR A 578 -15.82 11.62 -26.67
CA THR A 578 -14.72 12.54 -26.40
C THR A 578 -15.21 13.77 -25.65
N GLU A 579 -14.30 14.53 -25.03
CA GLU A 579 -14.64 15.80 -24.37
C GLU A 579 -15.38 16.76 -25.32
N GLY A 580 -16.44 17.38 -24.81
CA GLY A 580 -17.31 18.28 -25.57
C GLY A 580 -18.47 17.59 -26.30
N ASP A 581 -18.56 16.26 -26.27
CA ASP A 581 -19.74 15.55 -26.76
C ASP A 581 -20.91 15.78 -25.81
N HIS A 582 -22.07 16.15 -26.37
CA HIS A 582 -23.29 16.45 -25.63
C HIS A 582 -24.24 15.27 -25.73
N VAL A 583 -24.65 14.71 -24.58
CA VAL A 583 -25.32 13.42 -24.52
C VAL A 583 -26.53 13.44 -23.59
N GLU A 584 -27.52 12.60 -23.90
CA GLU A 584 -28.53 12.14 -22.94
C GLU A 584 -28.20 10.69 -22.54
N VAL A 585 -28.05 10.45 -21.25
CA VAL A 585 -27.73 9.14 -20.68
C VAL A 585 -28.95 8.58 -19.96
N SER A 586 -29.27 7.31 -20.20
CA SER A 586 -30.25 6.57 -19.41
C SER A 586 -29.59 5.35 -18.81
N GLY A 587 -29.77 5.11 -17.53
CA GLY A 587 -29.06 4.06 -16.83
C GLY A 587 -29.49 3.92 -15.38
N THR A 588 -28.85 3.01 -14.66
CA THR A 588 -29.04 2.81 -13.23
C THR A 588 -28.04 3.66 -12.48
N VAL A 589 -28.49 4.41 -11.47
CA VAL A 589 -27.60 5.13 -10.55
C VAL A 589 -27.01 4.10 -9.57
N LEU A 590 -25.70 4.17 -9.36
CA LEU A 590 -24.89 3.29 -8.51
C LEU A 590 -23.91 4.11 -7.66
N GLU A 591 -23.71 3.69 -6.42
CA GLU A 591 -22.61 4.13 -5.57
C GLU A 591 -21.35 3.32 -5.91
N TYR A 592 -20.44 3.95 -6.65
CA TYR A 592 -19.30 3.25 -7.24
C TYR A 592 -18.00 3.59 -6.52
N TYR A 593 -17.45 2.59 -5.81
CA TYR A 593 -16.10 2.64 -5.28
C TYR A 593 -15.10 2.48 -6.43
N VAL A 594 -14.43 3.57 -6.78
CA VAL A 594 -13.42 3.65 -7.84
C VAL A 594 -12.14 2.89 -7.47
N GLU A 595 -11.01 3.57 -7.35
CA GLU A 595 -9.74 2.99 -6.91
C GLU A 595 -9.54 3.21 -5.40
N GLY A 596 -8.92 2.23 -4.74
CA GLY A 596 -8.69 2.26 -3.30
C GLY A 596 -8.12 0.95 -2.81
N TYR A 597 -7.82 0.90 -1.51
CA TYR A 597 -7.31 -0.28 -0.83
C TYR A 597 -8.36 -1.41 -0.76
N GLY A 598 -7.97 -2.59 -0.24
CA GLY A 598 -8.85 -3.77 -0.21
C GLY A 598 -10.08 -3.60 0.70
N ASP A 599 -9.98 -2.71 1.67
CA ASP A 599 -10.96 -2.32 2.68
C ASP A 599 -11.79 -1.09 2.29
N ARG A 600 -11.63 -0.56 1.07
CA ARG A 600 -12.33 0.67 0.62
C ARG A 600 -13.84 0.63 0.78
N PHE A 601 -14.47 -0.55 0.66
CA PHE A 601 -15.92 -0.68 0.82
C PHE A 601 -16.41 -0.37 2.24
N ASP A 602 -15.53 -0.47 3.24
CA ASP A 602 -15.84 -0.21 4.64
C ASP A 602 -15.41 1.20 5.09
N ASN A 603 -14.49 1.85 4.34
CA ASN A 603 -13.76 3.03 4.80
C ASN A 603 -13.85 4.24 3.85
N ASP A 604 -13.88 4.02 2.54
CA ASP A 604 -13.87 5.10 1.54
C ASP A 604 -15.30 5.61 1.28
N LEU A 605 -15.43 6.83 0.76
CA LEU A 605 -16.67 7.30 0.13
C LEU A 605 -16.78 6.75 -1.30
N PRO A 606 -18.00 6.39 -1.76
CA PRO A 606 -18.24 6.07 -3.16
C PRO A 606 -18.27 7.33 -4.03
N VAL A 607 -18.24 7.15 -5.36
CA VAL A 607 -18.57 8.19 -6.34
C VAL A 607 -19.92 7.87 -6.97
N THR A 608 -20.79 8.87 -7.11
CA THR A 608 -22.10 8.67 -7.74
C THR A 608 -21.94 8.41 -9.25
N GLN A 609 -22.44 7.27 -9.73
CA GLN A 609 -22.28 6.81 -11.11
C GLN A 609 -23.60 6.46 -11.78
N ILE A 610 -23.74 6.76 -13.08
CA ILE A 610 -24.77 6.14 -13.93
C ILE A 610 -24.16 4.95 -14.70
N GLU A 611 -24.59 3.73 -14.39
CA GLU A 611 -24.39 2.56 -15.26
C GLU A 611 -25.33 2.65 -16.46
N SER A 612 -24.80 3.10 -17.59
CA SER A 612 -25.60 3.42 -18.77
C SER A 612 -26.17 2.17 -19.45
N THR A 613 -27.46 2.25 -19.77
CA THR A 613 -28.16 1.33 -20.68
C THR A 613 -28.26 1.88 -22.10
N ASN A 614 -28.24 3.21 -22.24
CA ASN A 614 -28.33 3.90 -23.51
C ASN A 614 -27.73 5.31 -23.41
N ILE A 615 -26.95 5.68 -24.43
CA ILE A 615 -26.45 7.04 -24.64
C ILE A 615 -26.98 7.54 -25.98
N ASN A 616 -27.64 8.70 -25.97
CA ASN A 616 -28.04 9.41 -27.17
C ASN A 616 -27.17 10.67 -27.33
N GLU A 617 -26.35 10.69 -28.37
CA GLU A 617 -25.50 11.84 -28.68
C GLU A 617 -26.31 12.93 -29.40
N LEU A 618 -26.39 14.10 -28.79
CA LEU A 618 -27.15 15.25 -29.26
C LEU A 618 -26.32 16.17 -30.17
N ALA A 619 -25.05 16.34 -29.86
CA ALA A 619 -24.09 17.16 -30.61
C ALA A 619 -22.63 16.82 -30.22
N GLU A 620 -21.68 17.19 -31.07
CA GLU A 620 -20.24 17.01 -30.84
C GLU A 620 -19.53 18.37 -30.75
N GLY A 621 -18.44 18.42 -29.98
CA GLY A 621 -17.50 19.55 -29.94
C GLY A 621 -18.10 20.85 -29.39
N LEU A 622 -18.94 20.76 -28.36
CA LEU A 622 -19.39 21.91 -27.58
C LEU A 622 -18.24 22.51 -26.77
N GLU A 623 -18.38 23.79 -26.43
CA GLU A 623 -17.52 24.40 -25.41
C GLU A 623 -17.87 23.79 -24.05
N LEU A 624 -16.85 23.42 -23.27
CA LEU A 624 -17.01 22.86 -21.93
C LEU A 624 -17.56 23.93 -20.97
N PRO A 625 -18.27 23.53 -19.89
CA PRO A 625 -18.66 24.45 -18.83
C PRO A 625 -17.44 25.17 -18.25
N GLU A 626 -17.64 26.43 -17.86
CA GLU A 626 -16.61 27.16 -17.10
C GLU A 626 -16.34 26.40 -15.79
N PRO A 627 -15.07 26.25 -15.40
CA PRO A 627 -14.74 25.48 -14.21
C PRO A 627 -15.14 26.22 -12.93
N ILE A 628 -15.42 25.47 -11.87
CA ILE A 628 -15.45 26.03 -10.51
C ILE A 628 -14.02 26.40 -10.14
N VAL A 629 -13.79 27.67 -9.84
CA VAL A 629 -12.45 28.19 -9.53
C VAL A 629 -12.21 28.11 -8.03
N ILE A 630 -11.23 27.31 -7.60
CA ILE A 630 -10.75 27.20 -6.22
C ILE A 630 -9.50 28.07 -6.05
N GLY A 631 -9.50 28.90 -5.01
CA GLY A 631 -8.41 29.81 -4.68
C GLY A 631 -8.24 31.02 -5.60
N GLY A 632 -7.22 31.83 -5.33
CA GLY A 632 -6.94 33.09 -6.05
C GLY A 632 -7.88 34.25 -5.70
N GLU A 633 -7.67 35.43 -6.30
CA GLU A 633 -8.34 36.68 -5.90
C GLU A 633 -9.88 36.66 -6.02
N ASN A 634 -10.44 35.76 -6.83
CA ASN A 634 -11.89 35.68 -7.07
C ASN A 634 -12.44 34.24 -7.08
N GLY A 635 -11.68 33.24 -6.61
CA GLY A 635 -12.15 31.87 -6.49
C GLY A 635 -12.87 31.61 -5.17
N ILE A 636 -13.37 30.40 -5.01
CA ILE A 636 -13.97 29.90 -3.77
C ILE A 636 -12.84 29.50 -2.83
N GLU A 637 -12.98 29.84 -1.56
CA GLU A 637 -12.07 29.40 -0.50
C GLU A 637 -12.54 28.04 0.03
N VAL A 638 -11.63 27.09 0.13
CA VAL A 638 -11.89 25.80 0.78
C VAL A 638 -11.90 26.02 2.30
N PRO A 639 -12.75 25.33 3.07
CA PRO A 639 -12.64 25.30 4.53
C PRO A 639 -11.21 24.95 4.98
N THR A 640 -10.75 25.58 6.07
CA THR A 640 -9.34 25.49 6.52
C THR A 640 -9.15 24.87 7.90
N GLU A 641 -10.23 24.46 8.60
CA GLU A 641 -10.11 23.94 9.97
C GLU A 641 -10.83 22.60 10.16
N VAL A 642 -12.04 22.45 9.61
CA VAL A 642 -12.91 21.30 9.88
C VAL A 642 -13.03 20.41 8.65
N ILE A 643 -12.75 19.11 8.81
CA ILE A 643 -13.10 18.10 7.81
C ILE A 643 -14.58 17.75 7.96
N ASP A 644 -14.98 17.28 9.15
CA ASP A 644 -16.35 17.08 9.62
C ASP A 644 -16.36 17.21 11.15
N ASN A 645 -17.40 17.86 11.71
CA ASN A 645 -17.54 17.99 13.16
C ASN A 645 -18.87 17.45 13.72
N ASP A 646 -19.75 16.93 12.86
CA ASP A 646 -21.09 16.50 13.25
C ASP A 646 -21.47 15.07 12.82
N ASN A 647 -20.51 14.31 12.28
CA ASN A 647 -20.63 12.94 11.81
C ASN A 647 -21.73 12.83 10.75
N PHE A 648 -21.61 13.68 9.72
CA PHE A 648 -22.54 13.79 8.59
C PHE A 648 -24.00 14.08 9.00
N ALA A 649 -24.22 14.72 10.15
CA ALA A 649 -25.56 15.05 10.61
C ALA A 649 -26.15 16.22 9.81
N GLN A 650 -25.32 17.10 9.27
CA GLN A 650 -25.67 18.15 8.33
C GLN A 650 -24.72 18.12 7.14
N PHE A 651 -25.21 18.56 5.98
CA PHE A 651 -24.38 18.79 4.79
C PHE A 651 -24.15 20.31 4.68
N ASP A 652 -22.99 20.77 5.17
CA ASP A 652 -22.57 22.16 5.31
C ASP A 652 -21.18 22.43 4.68
N PRO A 653 -21.11 22.57 3.33
CA PRO A 653 -19.85 22.81 2.61
C PRO A 653 -19.21 24.19 2.89
N GLU A 654 -19.84 25.07 3.67
CA GLU A 654 -19.20 26.31 4.13
C GLU A 654 -18.31 26.09 5.37
N GLU A 655 -18.57 25.03 6.16
CA GLU A 655 -17.84 24.69 7.38
C GLU A 655 -16.97 23.44 7.19
N ASP A 656 -17.51 22.41 6.55
CA ASP A 656 -16.92 21.07 6.48
C ASP A 656 -16.23 20.84 5.13
N GLY A 657 -14.93 20.55 5.17
CA GLY A 657 -14.13 20.30 3.99
C GLY A 657 -14.60 19.09 3.19
N ILE A 658 -15.10 18.05 3.87
CA ILE A 658 -15.61 16.84 3.20
C ILE A 658 -16.87 17.15 2.38
N ASP A 659 -17.81 17.91 2.95
CA ASP A 659 -19.02 18.38 2.26
C ASP A 659 -18.69 19.32 1.11
N PHE A 660 -17.67 20.18 1.28
CA PHE A 660 -17.20 21.07 0.22
C PHE A 660 -16.78 20.28 -1.02
N TYR A 661 -15.93 19.27 -0.86
CA TYR A 661 -15.47 18.47 -1.98
C TYR A 661 -16.59 17.62 -2.59
N GLU A 662 -17.47 17.06 -1.77
CA GLU A 662 -18.65 16.31 -2.21
C GLU A 662 -19.60 17.18 -3.05
N SER A 663 -19.84 18.42 -2.64
CA SER A 663 -20.73 19.36 -3.34
C SER A 663 -20.29 19.70 -4.77
N ILE A 664 -19.05 19.39 -5.12
CA ILE A 664 -18.48 19.60 -6.46
C ILE A 664 -17.98 18.31 -7.12
N GLU A 665 -18.35 17.14 -6.59
CA GLU A 665 -17.94 15.83 -7.12
C GLU A 665 -18.27 15.70 -8.62
N GLY A 666 -17.30 15.30 -9.44
CA GLY A 666 -17.48 15.12 -10.88
C GLY A 666 -17.56 16.41 -11.69
N MET A 667 -17.62 17.59 -11.04
CA MET A 667 -17.61 18.87 -11.73
C MET A 667 -16.22 19.22 -12.23
N ARG A 668 -16.17 20.01 -13.30
CA ARG A 668 -14.94 20.62 -13.81
C ARG A 668 -14.46 21.71 -12.86
N VAL A 669 -13.24 21.59 -12.37
CA VAL A 669 -12.61 22.46 -11.36
C VAL A 669 -11.31 23.06 -11.89
N GLU A 670 -11.03 24.31 -11.50
CA GLU A 670 -9.78 25.02 -11.72
C GLU A 670 -9.15 25.35 -10.36
N VAL A 671 -7.98 24.80 -10.06
CA VAL A 671 -7.13 25.29 -8.96
C VAL A 671 -6.30 26.45 -9.50
N ALA A 672 -6.71 27.68 -9.18
CA ALA A 672 -6.19 28.89 -9.83
C ALA A 672 -4.73 29.22 -9.45
N GLY A 673 -4.31 28.77 -8.28
CA GLY A 673 -3.00 29.02 -7.69
C GLY A 673 -2.90 28.36 -6.31
N GLY A 674 -1.73 28.43 -5.70
CA GLY A 674 -1.49 27.87 -4.37
C GLY A 674 -0.06 27.40 -4.18
N THR A 675 0.28 27.07 -2.94
CA THR A 675 1.60 26.57 -2.55
C THR A 675 1.53 25.04 -2.43
N ALA A 676 2.50 24.33 -3.01
CA ALA A 676 2.65 22.89 -2.79
C ALA A 676 2.93 22.64 -1.30
N SER A 677 2.10 21.81 -0.67
CA SER A 677 2.15 21.53 0.78
C SER A 677 3.07 20.36 1.14
N GLY A 678 3.52 19.61 0.14
CA GLY A 678 4.40 18.47 0.28
C GLY A 678 5.06 18.12 -1.05
N PRO A 679 6.10 17.28 -1.04
CA PRO A 679 6.63 16.70 -2.26
C PRO A 679 5.60 15.79 -2.93
N GLN A 680 5.68 15.69 -4.26
CA GLN A 680 4.81 14.78 -5.02
C GLN A 680 5.05 13.32 -4.61
N LYS A 681 3.97 12.53 -4.65
CA LYS A 681 4.00 11.08 -4.48
C LYS A 681 2.92 10.44 -5.35
N TYR A 682 3.24 9.37 -6.08
CA TYR A 682 2.32 8.62 -6.95
C TYR A 682 1.63 9.44 -8.06
N GLY A 683 2.23 10.55 -8.50
CA GLY A 683 1.59 11.46 -9.44
C GLY A 683 0.60 12.43 -8.77
N GLU A 684 0.51 12.45 -7.44
CA GLU A 684 -0.39 13.33 -6.70
C GLU A 684 0.37 14.47 -6.02
N VAL A 685 -0.17 15.69 -6.11
CA VAL A 685 0.38 16.90 -5.49
C VAL A 685 -0.67 17.55 -4.61
N ALA A 686 -0.38 17.70 -3.32
CA ALA A 686 -1.22 18.47 -2.41
C ALA A 686 -0.89 19.96 -2.50
N VAL A 687 -1.89 20.79 -2.79
CA VAL A 687 -1.75 22.25 -2.94
C VAL A 687 -2.65 22.96 -1.94
N ILE A 688 -2.15 24.03 -1.32
CA ILE A 688 -2.95 24.94 -0.48
C ILE A 688 -3.33 26.16 -1.33
N PRO A 689 -4.58 26.27 -1.81
CA PRO A 689 -5.03 27.35 -2.69
C PRO A 689 -5.42 28.62 -1.93
N ASN A 690 -5.77 28.49 -0.64
CA ASN A 690 -6.05 29.59 0.30
C ASN A 690 -5.55 29.19 1.69
N LYS A 691 -5.04 30.17 2.45
CA LYS A 691 -4.51 29.97 3.81
C LYS A 691 -5.48 30.52 4.84
N GLY A 692 -5.69 29.80 5.93
CA GLY A 692 -6.44 30.23 7.11
C GLY A 692 -5.66 31.20 8.01
N ASP A 693 -6.29 31.62 9.11
CA ASP A 693 -5.66 32.45 10.16
C ASP A 693 -4.84 31.57 11.13
N GLU A 694 -3.92 30.76 10.59
CA GLU A 694 -3.18 29.73 11.32
C GLU A 694 -1.69 29.66 10.97
N VAL A 695 -0.98 28.72 11.61
CA VAL A 695 0.46 28.51 11.41
C VAL A 695 0.69 27.44 10.35
N TYR A 696 1.55 27.76 9.39
CA TYR A 696 2.05 26.89 8.34
C TYR A 696 3.56 26.72 8.50
N THR A 697 4.18 25.77 7.81
CA THR A 697 5.65 25.64 7.81
C THR A 697 6.30 26.88 7.19
N GLN A 698 7.60 27.08 7.41
CA GLN A 698 8.32 28.19 6.77
C GLN A 698 8.24 28.16 5.23
N ALA A 699 8.21 26.95 4.65
CA ALA A 699 7.99 26.73 3.22
C ALA A 699 6.53 26.92 2.80
N GLY A 700 5.61 26.99 3.75
CA GLY A 700 4.20 27.27 3.52
C GLY A 700 3.31 26.04 3.41
N GLY A 701 3.77 24.87 3.85
CA GLY A 701 2.99 23.64 3.95
C GLY A 701 2.10 23.59 5.21
N ALA A 702 1.06 22.77 5.15
CA ALA A 702 0.06 22.55 6.18
C ALA A 702 0.62 21.71 7.33
N ILE A 703 0.42 22.16 8.58
CA ILE A 703 0.91 21.47 9.79
C ILE A 703 -0.29 20.80 10.47
N VAL A 704 -0.17 19.54 10.88
CA VAL A 704 -1.23 18.85 11.63
C VAL A 704 -1.36 19.41 13.04
N LYS A 705 -2.60 19.60 13.49
CA LYS A 705 -2.95 20.18 14.80
C LYS A 705 -3.97 19.28 15.51
N PRO A 706 -4.15 19.39 16.84
CA PRO A 706 -5.07 18.52 17.59
C PRO A 706 -6.51 18.47 17.06
N ASP A 707 -7.00 19.61 16.57
CA ASP A 707 -8.39 19.79 16.13
C ASP A 707 -8.49 20.16 14.64
N ASP A 708 -7.39 20.04 13.88
CA ASP A 708 -7.33 20.44 12.47
C ASP A 708 -6.31 19.60 11.67
N PHE A 709 -6.83 18.94 10.64
CA PHE A 709 -6.09 18.04 9.73
C PHE A 709 -5.97 18.61 8.30
N ASN A 710 -6.09 19.93 8.20
CA ASN A 710 -5.88 20.78 7.03
C ASN A 710 -6.77 20.37 5.84
N PRO A 711 -8.10 20.59 5.93
CA PRO A 711 -9.05 20.34 4.84
C PRO A 711 -8.78 21.16 3.57
N GLU A 712 -8.05 22.26 3.67
CA GLU A 712 -7.73 23.15 2.54
C GLU A 712 -6.70 22.56 1.55
N ARG A 713 -6.15 21.37 1.83
CA ARG A 713 -5.28 20.65 0.90
C ARG A 713 -6.08 20.09 -0.26
N VAL A 714 -5.94 20.72 -1.43
CA VAL A 714 -6.50 20.23 -2.69
C VAL A 714 -5.49 19.33 -3.38
N PHE A 715 -5.84 18.06 -3.57
CA PHE A 715 -5.01 17.11 -4.30
C PHE A 715 -5.19 17.26 -5.80
N ILE A 716 -4.09 17.30 -6.54
CA ILE A 716 -4.07 17.32 -8.00
C ILE A 716 -3.37 16.03 -8.46
N ASP A 717 -4.10 15.20 -9.18
CA ASP A 717 -3.55 14.02 -9.84
C ASP A 717 -3.04 14.43 -11.22
N VAL A 718 -1.72 14.39 -11.40
CA VAL A 718 -1.03 14.74 -12.64
C VAL A 718 -0.67 13.51 -13.48
N GLU A 719 -1.03 12.30 -13.02
CA GLU A 719 -0.76 11.02 -13.69
C GLU A 719 0.72 10.84 -14.15
N ASP A 720 1.66 11.47 -13.44
CA ASP A 720 3.09 11.45 -13.73
C ASP A 720 3.90 11.29 -12.44
N GLU A 721 4.39 10.08 -12.19
CA GLU A 721 5.20 9.75 -11.02
C GLU A 721 6.57 10.47 -11.03
N ASP A 722 7.07 10.87 -12.21
CA ASP A 722 8.34 11.59 -12.36
C ASP A 722 8.15 13.12 -12.22
N PHE A 723 6.93 13.60 -11.92
CA PHE A 723 6.63 15.02 -11.81
C PHE A 723 7.35 15.66 -10.63
N VAL A 724 8.28 16.57 -10.92
CA VAL A 724 9.13 17.20 -9.90
C VAL A 724 8.44 18.42 -9.29
N VAL A 725 8.07 18.30 -8.02
CA VAL A 725 7.57 19.39 -7.17
C VAL A 725 7.85 19.08 -5.70
N LYS A 726 8.29 20.08 -4.95
CA LYS A 726 8.59 19.99 -3.51
C LYS A 726 7.75 20.98 -2.71
N THR A 727 7.75 20.85 -1.38
CA THR A 727 7.05 21.82 -0.51
C THR A 727 7.51 23.24 -0.81
N GLY A 728 6.56 24.17 -0.83
CA GLY A 728 6.82 25.60 -1.06
C GLY A 728 6.92 26.02 -2.52
N ASP A 729 6.95 25.07 -3.46
CA ASP A 729 6.84 25.41 -4.89
C ASP A 729 5.44 25.99 -5.18
N GLU A 730 5.39 27.03 -6.02
CA GLU A 730 4.18 27.81 -6.28
C GLU A 730 3.53 27.43 -7.60
N LEU A 731 2.23 27.14 -7.57
CA LEU A 731 1.45 26.83 -8.76
C LEU A 731 1.39 28.06 -9.69
N SER A 732 2.07 27.96 -10.83
CA SER A 732 2.29 29.09 -11.76
C SER A 732 1.36 29.08 -12.97
N THR A 733 0.77 27.93 -13.27
CA THR A 733 -0.35 27.79 -14.19
C THR A 733 -1.45 27.00 -13.48
N SER A 734 -2.69 27.43 -13.63
CA SER A 734 -3.85 26.76 -13.05
C SER A 734 -3.91 25.27 -13.43
N ALA A 735 -4.24 24.42 -12.47
CA ALA A 735 -4.60 23.03 -12.75
C ALA A 735 -6.09 22.97 -13.07
N ILE A 736 -6.47 22.34 -14.18
CA ILE A 736 -7.87 22.20 -14.57
C ILE A 736 -8.17 20.72 -14.81
N GLY A 737 -9.25 20.25 -14.19
CA GLY A 737 -9.62 18.84 -14.20
C GLY A 737 -11.05 18.64 -13.74
N VAL A 738 -11.40 17.40 -13.37
CA VAL A 738 -12.66 17.08 -12.69
C VAL A 738 -12.38 16.67 -11.25
N MET A 739 -13.24 17.07 -10.32
CA MET A 739 -13.17 16.56 -8.95
C MET A 739 -13.60 15.09 -8.94
N SER A 740 -12.82 14.23 -8.31
CA SER A 740 -13.09 12.80 -8.14
C SER A 740 -12.69 12.40 -6.73
N TYR A 741 -13.06 11.19 -6.33
CA TYR A 741 -12.60 10.57 -5.11
C TYR A 741 -11.73 9.34 -5.43
N GLY A 742 -10.87 8.89 -4.52
CA GLY A 742 -10.15 7.62 -4.60
C GLY A 742 -9.07 7.52 -3.53
N PHE A 743 -8.75 6.28 -3.10
CA PHE A 743 -7.76 6.03 -2.04
C PHE A 743 -7.96 6.88 -0.78
N GLY A 744 -9.20 7.00 -0.29
CA GLY A 744 -9.48 7.73 0.94
C GLY A 744 -9.52 9.27 0.85
N LYS A 745 -9.44 9.87 -0.34
CA LYS A 745 -9.37 11.33 -0.52
C LYS A 745 -9.96 11.84 -1.83
N TYR A 746 -10.35 13.12 -1.82
CA TYR A 746 -10.77 13.86 -3.02
C TYR A 746 -9.57 14.39 -3.80
N LYS A 747 -9.65 14.37 -5.13
CA LYS A 747 -8.60 14.82 -6.04
C LYS A 747 -9.13 15.38 -7.35
N VAL A 748 -8.44 16.38 -7.87
CA VAL A 748 -8.65 16.94 -9.20
C VAL A 748 -7.86 16.12 -10.21
N LEU A 749 -8.55 15.42 -11.11
CA LEU A 749 -7.93 14.65 -12.19
C LEU A 749 -7.52 15.60 -13.33
N ALA A 750 -6.23 15.95 -13.44
CA ALA A 750 -5.74 16.87 -14.47
C ALA A 750 -5.59 16.14 -15.81
N GLY A 751 -6.42 16.48 -16.80
CA GLY A 751 -6.46 15.74 -18.08
C GLY A 751 -5.19 15.82 -18.93
N GLU A 752 -5.00 14.81 -19.80
CA GLU A 752 -3.85 14.70 -20.71
C GLU A 752 -3.62 16.02 -21.49
N GLY A 753 -2.52 16.72 -21.16
CA GLY A 753 -2.11 17.97 -21.82
C GLY A 753 -2.50 19.27 -21.10
N GLN A 754 -3.12 19.18 -19.91
CA GLN A 754 -3.39 20.32 -19.02
C GLN A 754 -2.59 20.27 -17.72
N LEU A 755 -1.45 19.55 -17.74
CA LEU A 755 -0.57 19.45 -16.57
C LEU A 755 -0.20 20.84 -16.03
N PRO A 756 -0.37 21.08 -14.73
CA PRO A 756 0.05 22.33 -14.12
C PRO A 756 1.58 22.48 -14.18
N ALA A 757 2.04 23.72 -14.02
CA ALA A 757 3.44 24.05 -13.90
C ALA A 757 3.68 24.75 -12.56
N PHE A 758 4.74 24.34 -11.87
CA PHE A 758 5.19 24.95 -10.63
C PHE A 758 6.42 25.82 -10.86
N THR A 759 6.50 26.91 -10.11
CA THR A 759 7.72 27.71 -10.00
C THR A 759 8.40 27.37 -8.68
N ASP A 760 9.69 27.07 -8.76
CA ASP A 760 10.53 26.78 -7.59
C ASP A 760 10.39 27.86 -6.51
N GLY A 761 9.98 27.44 -5.31
CA GLY A 761 9.80 28.28 -4.13
C GLY A 761 11.12 28.77 -3.52
N GLY A 762 12.24 28.13 -3.89
CA GLY A 762 13.58 28.45 -3.39
C GLY A 762 13.92 27.82 -2.04
N LEU A 763 13.14 26.84 -1.58
CA LEU A 763 13.45 26.01 -0.42
C LEU A 763 14.66 25.12 -0.73
N GLU A 764 15.64 25.10 0.17
CA GLU A 764 16.88 24.33 0.07
C GLU A 764 17.06 23.50 1.34
N PRO A 765 17.68 22.32 1.28
CA PRO A 765 17.95 21.51 2.47
C PRO A 765 18.78 22.27 3.52
N ASP A 766 18.40 22.12 4.79
CA ASP A 766 19.05 22.79 5.92
C ASP A 766 20.31 22.07 6.43
N THR A 767 21.01 22.72 7.35
CA THR A 767 22.08 22.13 8.16
C THR A 767 21.88 22.56 9.60
N THR A 768 22.25 21.74 10.57
CA THR A 768 22.05 22.07 11.97
C THR A 768 22.69 23.40 12.36
N THR A 769 21.98 24.14 13.22
CA THR A 769 22.48 25.35 13.86
C THR A 769 23.32 25.05 15.12
N ILE A 770 23.29 23.80 15.60
CA ILE A 770 24.05 23.35 16.76
C ILE A 770 25.55 23.29 16.42
N GLU A 771 26.33 24.14 17.06
CA GLU A 771 27.79 24.06 16.97
C GLU A 771 28.32 22.97 17.90
N HIS A 772 28.97 21.95 17.34
CA HIS A 772 29.57 20.86 18.11
C HIS A 772 30.65 21.36 19.10
N LYS A 773 30.55 20.94 20.37
CA LYS A 773 31.49 21.29 21.45
C LYS A 773 32.22 20.06 22.01
N GLU A 774 33.42 20.28 22.54
CA GLU A 774 34.28 19.20 23.07
C GLU A 774 33.75 18.59 24.39
N ASN A 775 33.07 19.38 25.21
CA ASN A 775 32.59 19.02 26.53
C ASN A 775 31.08 18.77 26.63
N GLU A 776 30.36 18.80 25.51
CA GLU A 776 28.92 18.54 25.43
C GLU A 776 28.68 17.35 24.50
N LEU A 777 27.70 16.51 24.84
CA LEU A 777 27.39 15.28 24.13
C LEU A 777 26.34 15.54 23.06
N THR A 778 26.57 15.07 21.84
CA THR A 778 25.58 15.14 20.75
C THR A 778 24.91 13.79 20.50
N ILE A 779 23.58 13.76 20.49
CA ILE A 779 22.78 12.57 20.21
C ILE A 779 21.79 12.89 19.11
N ALA A 780 21.84 12.14 18.01
CA ALA A 780 20.89 12.27 16.91
C ALA A 780 19.87 11.13 16.90
N SER A 781 18.69 11.39 16.35
CA SER A 781 17.71 10.38 15.96
C SER A 781 17.50 10.47 14.46
N TYR A 782 17.56 9.34 13.75
CA TYR A 782 17.35 9.34 12.31
C TYR A 782 16.74 8.02 11.82
N ASN A 783 15.50 8.10 11.34
CA ASN A 783 14.89 7.07 10.51
C ASN A 783 15.51 7.11 9.10
N ILE A 784 16.16 6.01 8.69
CA ILE A 784 16.90 5.91 7.42
C ILE A 784 16.20 5.09 6.33
N GLU A 785 14.90 4.83 6.50
CA GLU A 785 13.96 4.28 5.50
C GLU A 785 14.45 2.97 4.84
N ASN A 786 14.25 1.84 5.51
CA ASN A 786 14.60 0.48 5.06
C ASN A 786 16.05 0.32 4.55
N PHE A 787 17.04 0.91 5.23
CA PHE A 787 18.41 0.89 4.76
C PHE A 787 19.05 -0.51 4.88
N SER A 788 19.62 -1.02 3.77
CA SER A 788 20.32 -2.31 3.73
C SER A 788 21.67 -2.25 3.01
N ALA A 789 22.51 -3.28 3.20
CA ALA A 789 23.70 -3.49 2.37
C ALA A 789 23.38 -4.03 0.96
N ASN A 790 22.15 -4.46 0.71
CA ASN A 790 21.73 -4.97 -0.58
C ASN A 790 21.51 -3.82 -1.56
N THR A 791 22.43 -3.65 -2.51
CA THR A 791 22.42 -2.55 -3.49
C THR A 791 21.23 -2.58 -4.45
N SER A 792 20.52 -3.71 -4.55
CA SER A 792 19.29 -3.81 -5.35
C SER A 792 18.10 -3.14 -4.67
N ASN A 793 18.13 -2.98 -3.34
CA ASN A 793 17.06 -2.34 -2.56
C ASN A 793 17.47 -0.95 -2.06
N THR A 794 18.75 -0.76 -1.74
CA THR A 794 19.28 0.52 -1.28
C THR A 794 20.41 0.97 -2.19
N SER A 795 20.18 2.02 -2.98
CA SER A 795 21.16 2.55 -3.94
C SER A 795 22.44 3.07 -3.27
N ASP A 796 23.54 3.11 -4.03
CA ASP A 796 24.79 3.72 -3.55
C ASP A 796 24.63 5.23 -3.32
N GLU A 797 23.79 5.88 -4.12
CA GLU A 797 23.43 7.29 -3.98
C GLU A 797 22.74 7.57 -2.64
N LYS A 798 21.77 6.75 -2.23
CA LYS A 798 21.13 6.87 -0.91
C LYS A 798 22.13 6.65 0.23
N ALA A 799 22.99 5.63 0.13
CA ALA A 799 24.02 5.36 1.14
C ALA A 799 25.02 6.54 1.30
N GLN A 800 25.46 7.12 0.18
CA GLN A 800 26.33 8.29 0.18
C GLN A 800 25.63 9.52 0.74
N ARG A 801 24.37 9.76 0.37
CA ARG A 801 23.60 10.91 0.87
C ARG A 801 23.36 10.83 2.37
N LEU A 802 23.00 9.65 2.91
CA LEU A 802 22.87 9.44 4.36
C LEU A 802 24.20 9.69 5.09
N ALA A 803 25.31 9.17 4.56
CA ALA A 803 26.64 9.41 5.10
C ALA A 803 27.01 10.90 5.09
N ASP A 804 26.64 11.62 4.02
CA ASP A 804 26.81 13.07 3.91
C ASP A 804 25.96 13.81 4.94
N SER A 805 24.70 13.39 5.17
CA SER A 805 23.82 13.97 6.20
C SER A 805 24.45 13.88 7.58
N PHE A 806 25.02 12.73 7.95
CA PHE A 806 25.67 12.56 9.25
C PHE A 806 26.86 13.52 9.43
N ILE A 807 27.60 13.81 8.36
CA ILE A 807 28.83 14.61 8.45
C ILE A 807 28.52 16.10 8.35
N ASN A 808 27.83 16.50 7.28
CA ASN A 808 27.71 17.88 6.85
C ASN A 808 26.41 18.54 7.34
N ASP A 809 25.30 17.79 7.42
CA ASP A 809 24.02 18.34 7.86
C ASP A 809 23.90 18.27 9.39
N LEU A 810 24.36 17.19 10.01
CA LEU A 810 24.29 16.95 11.47
C LEU A 810 25.60 17.23 12.23
N GLY A 811 26.71 17.49 11.53
CA GLY A 811 27.97 17.85 12.18
C GLY A 811 28.71 16.70 12.89
N SER A 812 28.53 15.45 12.43
CA SER A 812 29.11 14.22 12.99
C SER A 812 28.74 13.97 14.47
N PRO A 813 27.47 13.65 14.77
CA PRO A 813 27.00 13.40 16.15
C PRO A 813 27.80 12.32 16.89
N ASP A 814 27.87 12.40 18.22
CA ASP A 814 28.60 11.43 19.03
C ASP A 814 27.88 10.08 19.09
N ILE A 815 26.56 10.10 19.19
CA ILE A 815 25.67 8.93 19.17
C ILE A 815 24.56 9.20 18.16
N ILE A 816 24.18 8.21 17.37
CA ILE A 816 23.07 8.27 16.41
C ILE A 816 22.17 7.07 16.67
N ALA A 817 20.96 7.32 17.18
CA ALA A 817 19.89 6.35 17.28
C ALA A 817 19.24 6.19 15.91
N LEU A 818 19.44 5.03 15.29
CA LEU A 818 18.91 4.70 13.98
C LEU A 818 17.66 3.83 14.13
N THR A 819 16.62 4.20 13.40
CA THR A 819 15.47 3.34 13.11
C THR A 819 15.51 2.94 11.63
N GLU A 820 14.75 1.93 11.22
CA GLU A 820 14.68 1.51 9.81
C GLU A 820 16.01 0.92 9.25
N VAL A 821 16.82 0.31 10.11
CA VAL A 821 17.98 -0.49 9.67
C VAL A 821 17.52 -1.91 9.32
N GLN A 822 17.79 -2.35 8.10
CA GLN A 822 17.38 -3.64 7.56
C GLN A 822 18.54 -4.65 7.52
N ASP A 823 18.21 -5.93 7.39
CA ASP A 823 19.12 -7.06 7.29
C ASP A 823 20.18 -6.83 6.21
N SER A 824 21.30 -7.54 6.33
CA SER A 824 22.42 -7.42 5.40
C SER A 824 21.98 -7.67 3.95
N ASN A 825 21.02 -8.57 3.74
CA ASN A 825 20.46 -8.94 2.43
C ASN A 825 19.16 -8.18 2.07
N GLY A 826 18.76 -7.19 2.86
CA GLY A 826 17.53 -6.43 2.65
C GLY A 826 16.26 -7.24 2.94
N PRO A 827 15.18 -7.15 2.14
CA PRO A 827 13.91 -7.85 2.37
C PRO A 827 13.92 -9.29 1.87
N THR A 828 15.09 -9.87 1.65
CA THR A 828 15.20 -11.23 1.11
C THR A 828 14.89 -12.25 2.20
N ASP A 829 13.75 -12.94 2.08
CA ASP A 829 13.26 -13.91 3.05
C ASP A 829 14.02 -15.26 2.97
N ASP A 830 15.26 -15.26 3.44
CA ASP A 830 16.15 -16.44 3.51
C ASP A 830 16.58 -16.82 4.95
N GLY A 831 16.04 -16.12 5.95
CA GLY A 831 16.38 -16.28 7.37
C GLY A 831 17.60 -15.48 7.85
N THR A 832 18.16 -14.58 7.02
CA THR A 832 19.17 -13.61 7.45
C THR A 832 18.54 -12.54 8.33
N VAL A 833 19.09 -12.35 9.54
CA VAL A 833 18.55 -11.39 10.54
C VAL A 833 19.58 -10.37 11.03
N SER A 834 20.86 -10.54 10.68
CA SER A 834 21.91 -9.59 11.06
C SER A 834 21.98 -8.47 10.04
N GLY A 835 22.16 -7.22 10.47
CA GLY A 835 22.56 -6.15 9.55
C GLY A 835 23.90 -5.52 9.86
N GLU A 836 24.83 -6.32 10.39
CA GLU A 836 26.26 -6.00 10.43
C GLU A 836 26.76 -5.40 9.10
N GLU A 837 26.40 -5.99 7.95
CA GLU A 837 26.85 -5.46 6.65
C GLU A 837 26.19 -4.11 6.33
N SER A 838 24.94 -3.90 6.73
CA SER A 838 24.21 -2.64 6.55
C SER A 838 24.89 -1.51 7.35
N TYR A 839 25.20 -1.72 8.63
CA TYR A 839 25.97 -0.76 9.41
C TYR A 839 27.35 -0.51 8.81
N GLN A 840 28.06 -1.58 8.42
CA GLN A 840 29.40 -1.46 7.88
C GLN A 840 29.43 -0.69 6.56
N ARG A 841 28.40 -0.82 5.72
CA ARG A 841 28.25 -0.03 4.49
C ARG A 841 28.18 1.47 4.80
N LEU A 842 27.32 1.88 5.73
CA LEU A 842 27.23 3.29 6.15
C LEU A 842 28.55 3.80 6.73
N ILE A 843 29.17 3.03 7.63
CA ILE A 843 30.45 3.40 8.25
C ILE A 843 31.53 3.60 7.17
N ASN A 844 31.58 2.72 6.17
CA ASN A 844 32.53 2.84 5.07
C ASN A 844 32.32 4.11 4.24
N GLU A 845 31.06 4.46 3.93
CA GLU A 845 30.74 5.70 3.19
C GLU A 845 31.06 6.95 4.02
N ILE A 846 30.76 6.96 5.33
CA ILE A 846 31.12 8.05 6.23
C ILE A 846 32.64 8.28 6.23
N VAL A 847 33.42 7.21 6.37
CA VAL A 847 34.89 7.29 6.33
C VAL A 847 35.39 7.74 4.94
N ALA A 848 34.75 7.27 3.87
CA ALA A 848 35.11 7.67 2.50
C ALA A 848 34.89 9.16 2.23
N LEU A 849 33.84 9.75 2.83
CA LEU A 849 33.53 11.18 2.78
C LEU A 849 34.36 12.02 3.78
N GLY A 850 35.14 11.38 4.64
CA GLY A 850 36.06 12.04 5.57
C GLY A 850 35.50 12.30 6.98
N GLY A 851 34.37 11.66 7.31
CA GLY A 851 33.81 11.61 8.66
C GLY A 851 34.57 10.66 9.60
N PRO A 852 34.11 10.53 10.86
CA PRO A 852 34.72 9.62 11.83
C PRO A 852 34.41 8.15 11.52
N GLU A 853 35.29 7.25 11.97
CA GLU A 853 35.04 5.81 11.95
C GLU A 853 34.12 5.45 13.13
N TYR A 854 32.80 5.49 12.89
CA TYR A 854 31.80 5.06 13.86
C TYR A 854 31.94 3.57 14.18
N ALA A 855 31.66 3.22 15.44
CA ALA A 855 31.31 1.86 15.83
C ALA A 855 29.78 1.72 15.86
N TYR A 856 29.26 0.49 15.84
CA TYR A 856 27.84 0.22 15.93
C TYR A 856 27.51 -0.76 17.04
N THR A 857 26.26 -0.74 17.52
CA THR A 857 25.72 -1.78 18.40
C THR A 857 24.24 -2.01 18.10
N GLU A 858 23.81 -3.27 18.18
CA GLU A 858 22.42 -3.69 17.92
C GLU A 858 22.03 -4.88 18.80
N VAL A 859 20.74 -5.19 18.86
CA VAL A 859 20.25 -6.49 19.33
C VAL A 859 19.64 -7.22 18.13
N ILE A 860 20.30 -8.30 17.71
CA ILE A 860 19.92 -9.09 16.52
C ILE A 860 18.48 -9.63 16.71
N PRO A 861 17.55 -9.34 15.77
CA PRO A 861 16.19 -9.84 15.77
C PRO A 861 16.08 -11.38 15.70
N GLU A 862 14.88 -11.88 16.01
CA GLU A 862 14.44 -13.21 15.61
C GLU A 862 13.66 -13.11 14.30
N ASP A 863 13.91 -14.07 13.40
CA ASP A 863 13.35 -14.06 12.05
C ASP A 863 11.81 -13.91 12.06
N LYS A 864 11.32 -12.89 11.37
CA LYS A 864 9.90 -12.52 11.20
C LYS A 864 9.18 -12.12 12.49
N GLN A 865 9.90 -11.89 13.59
CA GLN A 865 9.30 -11.52 14.88
C GLN A 865 9.38 -10.03 15.17
N ASP A 866 10.21 -9.28 14.45
CA ASP A 866 10.29 -7.83 14.52
C ASP A 866 9.52 -7.26 13.31
N GLY A 867 8.64 -6.28 13.54
CA GLY A 867 7.78 -5.73 12.49
C GLY A 867 8.54 -4.98 11.40
N GLY A 868 7.89 -4.70 10.27
CA GLY A 868 8.50 -3.98 9.16
C GLY A 868 8.08 -4.50 7.78
N GLN A 869 8.96 -4.31 6.79
CA GLN A 869 8.79 -4.80 5.43
C GLN A 869 8.75 -6.34 5.38
N PRO A 870 7.79 -6.97 4.68
CA PRO A 870 7.75 -8.41 4.51
C PRO A 870 9.08 -8.99 4.00
N GLY A 871 9.55 -10.06 4.66
CA GLY A 871 10.81 -10.73 4.36
C GLY A 871 12.06 -10.14 5.02
N GLY A 872 11.99 -8.93 5.60
CA GLY A 872 13.09 -8.33 6.35
C GLY A 872 12.78 -8.17 7.85
N ASN A 873 13.83 -7.99 8.65
CA ASN A 873 13.77 -7.84 10.11
C ASN A 873 14.29 -6.45 10.49
N ILE A 874 13.41 -5.44 10.35
CA ILE A 874 13.75 -4.05 10.64
C ILE A 874 13.99 -3.87 12.14
N ARG A 875 15.04 -3.14 12.52
CA ARG A 875 15.32 -2.85 13.93
C ARG A 875 15.83 -1.45 14.20
N ASN A 876 15.90 -1.17 15.50
CA ASN A 876 16.59 -0.05 16.09
C ASN A 876 18.05 -0.43 16.39
N GLY A 877 18.96 0.53 16.30
CA GLY A 877 20.33 0.37 16.77
C GLY A 877 21.08 1.69 16.82
N PHE A 878 22.37 1.63 17.14
CA PHE A 878 23.18 2.83 17.34
C PHE A 878 24.45 2.82 16.51
N LEU A 879 24.78 3.97 15.92
CA LEU A 879 26.15 4.33 15.57
C LEU A 879 26.71 5.24 16.68
N TYR A 880 27.97 5.08 17.06
CA TYR A 880 28.61 5.94 18.06
C TYR A 880 30.09 6.18 17.75
N ASN A 881 30.57 7.39 18.01
CA ASN A 881 31.94 7.79 17.72
C ASN A 881 32.87 7.34 18.88
N PRO A 882 33.70 6.30 18.70
CA PRO A 882 34.52 5.74 19.78
C PRO A 882 35.66 6.68 20.22
N GLU A 883 35.94 7.77 19.49
CA GLU A 883 36.88 8.80 19.94
C GLU A 883 36.28 9.74 21.00
N ARG A 884 34.95 9.73 21.14
CA ARG A 884 34.16 10.68 21.94
C ARG A 884 33.41 10.01 23.07
N VAL A 885 32.76 8.89 22.77
CA VAL A 885 31.92 8.13 23.71
C VAL A 885 32.38 6.69 23.79
N GLN A 886 32.17 6.07 24.94
CA GLN A 886 32.46 4.65 25.15
C GLN A 886 31.16 3.92 25.47
N LEU A 887 30.84 2.85 24.74
CA LEU A 887 29.78 1.91 25.14
C LEU A 887 30.21 1.22 26.45
N THR A 888 29.39 1.31 27.51
CA THR A 888 29.71 0.71 28.82
C THR A 888 29.87 -0.82 28.68
N GLU A 889 30.86 -1.40 29.36
CA GLU A 889 31.12 -2.85 29.29
C GLU A 889 29.94 -3.63 29.90
N GLY A 890 29.26 -4.46 29.10
CA GLY A 890 28.12 -5.26 29.53
C GLY A 890 27.94 -6.53 28.71
N VAL A 891 26.91 -7.31 29.05
CA VAL A 891 26.49 -8.49 28.27
C VAL A 891 25.47 -8.04 27.24
N GLN A 892 25.75 -8.25 25.96
CA GLN A 892 24.77 -8.00 24.91
C GLN A 892 23.59 -8.98 25.03
N GLY A 893 22.36 -8.46 25.03
CA GLY A 893 21.13 -9.26 25.04
C GLY A 893 20.86 -9.98 23.72
N GLY A 894 20.16 -11.11 23.77
CA GLY A 894 19.55 -11.74 22.60
C GLY A 894 18.17 -11.16 22.25
N ALA A 895 17.60 -11.60 21.12
CA ALA A 895 16.32 -11.11 20.58
C ALA A 895 15.15 -11.07 21.58
N ASN A 896 15.11 -12.05 22.50
CA ASN A 896 14.05 -12.27 23.49
C ASN A 896 14.49 -12.00 24.94
N ASP A 897 15.73 -11.56 25.15
CA ASP A 897 16.24 -11.27 26.50
C ASP A 897 15.77 -9.86 26.91
N ALA A 898 14.91 -9.80 27.93
CA ALA A 898 14.50 -8.53 28.52
C ALA A 898 15.63 -7.93 29.37
N ILE A 899 15.87 -6.64 29.19
CA ILE A 899 16.72 -5.87 30.10
C ILE A 899 16.03 -5.70 31.46
N GLU A 900 16.81 -5.73 32.53
CA GLU A 900 16.35 -5.47 33.91
C GLU A 900 17.28 -4.41 34.54
N VAL A 901 16.78 -3.65 35.50
CA VAL A 901 17.60 -2.74 36.32
C VAL A 901 17.86 -3.40 37.67
N VAL A 902 19.13 -3.61 38.02
CA VAL A 902 19.51 -4.25 39.29
C VAL A 902 20.57 -3.42 40.00
N ASP A 903 20.22 -2.94 41.20
CA ASP A 903 21.09 -2.08 42.01
C ASP A 903 21.55 -0.81 41.26
N GLY A 904 20.69 -0.25 40.40
CA GLY A 904 20.97 0.92 39.56
C GLY A 904 21.82 0.67 38.31
N GLU A 905 22.16 -0.58 37.99
CA GLU A 905 22.90 -0.96 36.78
C GLU A 905 22.02 -1.77 35.80
N LEU A 906 22.23 -1.59 34.50
CA LEU A 906 21.55 -2.38 33.46
C LEU A 906 22.12 -3.81 33.39
N THR A 907 21.26 -4.83 33.36
CA THR A 907 21.71 -6.23 33.26
C THR A 907 22.26 -6.62 31.89
N LEU A 908 21.91 -5.87 30.83
CA LEU A 908 22.32 -6.07 29.45
C LEU A 908 22.77 -4.73 28.84
N ASN A 909 23.80 -4.75 27.98
CA ASN A 909 24.21 -3.58 27.21
C ASN A 909 24.83 -3.98 25.84
N PRO A 910 24.15 -3.73 24.71
CA PRO A 910 22.76 -3.28 24.62
C PRO A 910 21.75 -4.39 25.03
N GLY A 911 20.51 -4.00 25.32
CA GLY A 911 19.40 -4.91 25.63
C GLY A 911 18.05 -4.42 25.08
N ARG A 912 16.98 -5.22 25.19
CA ARG A 912 15.63 -4.87 24.73
C ARG A 912 14.67 -4.64 25.89
N ILE A 913 13.80 -3.64 25.78
CA ILE A 913 12.73 -3.40 26.77
C ILE A 913 11.60 -4.40 26.50
N ALA A 914 11.29 -5.23 27.50
CA ALA A 914 10.14 -6.14 27.53
C ALA A 914 9.77 -6.79 26.17
N PRO A 915 10.70 -7.48 25.47
CA PRO A 915 10.52 -7.87 24.07
C PRO A 915 9.30 -8.76 23.80
N SER A 916 8.75 -9.45 24.80
CA SER A 916 7.52 -10.24 24.67
C SER A 916 6.24 -9.40 24.52
N GLU A 917 6.27 -8.14 24.95
CA GLU A 917 5.13 -7.23 24.90
C GLU A 917 5.09 -6.40 23.60
N PHE A 918 6.07 -6.61 22.70
CA PHE A 918 6.15 -5.98 21.38
C PHE A 918 6.00 -7.05 20.26
N PRO A 919 4.82 -7.70 20.14
CA PRO A 919 4.60 -8.72 19.11
C PRO A 919 4.51 -8.08 17.71
N ASN A 920 5.20 -8.65 16.73
CA ASN A 920 5.14 -8.21 15.32
C ASN A 920 5.43 -6.71 15.09
N THR A 921 6.10 -6.04 16.02
CA THR A 921 6.53 -4.65 15.93
C THR A 921 8.01 -4.53 16.29
N ARG A 922 8.65 -3.39 15.99
CA ARG A 922 10.07 -3.20 16.27
C ARG A 922 10.26 -3.04 17.78
N LYS A 923 11.24 -3.75 18.33
CA LYS A 923 11.47 -3.79 19.78
C LYS A 923 12.42 -2.65 20.20
N PRO A 924 12.14 -1.87 21.25
CA PRO A 924 13.05 -0.81 21.71
C PRO A 924 14.39 -1.40 22.17
N VAL A 925 15.48 -0.74 21.78
CA VAL A 925 16.85 -1.13 22.16
C VAL A 925 17.44 -0.08 23.10
N VAL A 926 18.04 -0.53 24.20
CA VAL A 926 18.69 0.32 25.20
C VAL A 926 20.19 0.09 25.14
N ALA A 927 20.96 1.18 25.16
CA ALA A 927 22.40 1.14 25.35
C ALA A 927 22.86 2.21 26.35
N GLU A 928 23.80 1.87 27.21
CA GLU A 928 24.45 2.80 28.13
C GLU A 928 25.84 3.18 27.61
N PHE A 929 26.12 4.47 27.60
CA PHE A 929 27.37 5.08 27.17
C PHE A 929 28.00 5.92 28.27
N GLU A 930 29.33 5.99 28.30
CA GLU A 930 30.11 6.91 29.11
C GLU A 930 30.62 8.06 28.22
N PHE A 931 30.32 9.30 28.61
CA PHE A 931 30.85 10.52 28.00
C PHE A 931 31.48 11.41 29.08
N ASN A 932 32.79 11.68 28.97
CA ASN A 932 33.52 12.51 29.95
C ASN A 932 33.33 12.09 31.43
N GLY A 933 33.06 10.81 31.68
CA GLY A 933 32.82 10.25 33.01
C GLY A 933 31.37 10.33 33.51
N GLU A 934 30.44 10.79 32.67
CA GLU A 934 29.00 10.78 32.92
C GLU A 934 28.37 9.61 32.16
N GLU A 935 27.52 8.85 32.84
CA GLU A 935 26.74 7.75 32.27
C GLU A 935 25.46 8.30 31.62
N VAL A 936 25.15 7.81 30.42
CA VAL A 936 23.97 8.21 29.64
C VAL A 936 23.32 6.97 29.06
N ILE A 937 22.04 6.78 29.36
CA ILE A 937 21.22 5.69 28.85
C ILE A 937 20.44 6.21 27.64
N VAL A 938 20.62 5.58 26.48
CA VAL A 938 19.92 5.93 25.25
C VAL A 938 19.00 4.78 24.85
N VAL A 939 17.72 5.10 24.65
CA VAL A 939 16.67 4.17 24.23
C VAL A 939 16.27 4.50 22.79
N GLY A 940 16.59 3.60 21.86
CA GLY A 940 16.18 3.67 20.45
C GLY A 940 14.82 3.00 20.26
N THR A 941 13.84 3.75 19.78
CA THR A 941 12.43 3.31 19.69
C THR A 941 11.89 3.46 18.28
N HIS A 942 11.07 2.49 17.85
CA HIS A 942 10.25 2.60 16.65
C HIS A 942 8.91 1.91 16.93
N LEU A 943 7.84 2.68 17.15
CA LEU A 943 6.52 2.13 17.48
C LEU A 943 5.80 1.58 16.23
N ASN A 944 4.66 0.91 16.43
CA ASN A 944 3.86 0.41 15.31
C ASN A 944 3.34 1.57 14.45
N SER A 945 3.31 1.36 13.12
CA SER A 945 2.84 2.38 12.18
C SER A 945 1.36 2.69 12.36
N LYS A 946 0.90 3.79 11.76
CA LYS A 946 -0.53 4.18 11.70
C LYS A 946 -1.36 3.32 10.72
N GLY A 947 -0.81 2.20 10.25
CA GLY A 947 -1.51 1.26 9.37
C GLY A 947 -2.73 0.66 10.06
N GLY A 948 -3.89 0.69 9.38
CA GLY A 948 -5.18 0.28 9.94
C GLY A 948 -6.00 1.42 10.55
N ASP A 949 -5.47 2.65 10.59
CA ASP A 949 -6.26 3.85 10.83
C ASP A 949 -7.09 4.20 9.57
N GLN A 950 -8.30 4.71 9.77
CA GLN A 950 -9.21 5.08 8.68
C GLN A 950 -8.81 6.40 8.00
N PRO A 951 -9.15 6.59 6.71
CA PRO A 951 -8.81 7.81 5.97
C PRO A 951 -9.50 9.05 6.54
N LEU A 952 -8.84 10.21 6.39
CA LEU A 952 -9.35 11.50 6.87
C LEU A 952 -10.65 11.92 6.18
N PHE A 953 -10.77 11.70 4.86
CA PHE A 953 -11.97 11.99 4.08
C PHE A 953 -12.81 10.73 3.83
N GLY A 954 -12.91 9.83 4.82
CA GLY A 954 -13.66 8.57 4.70
C GLY A 954 -15.13 8.68 5.09
N GLN A 955 -15.88 7.60 4.84
CA GLN A 955 -17.32 7.46 5.18
C GLN A 955 -17.60 7.30 6.68
N ASN A 956 -16.55 7.27 7.52
CA ASN A 956 -16.65 7.17 8.97
C ASN A 956 -16.02 8.41 9.61
N GLN A 957 -16.84 9.25 10.26
CA GLN A 957 -16.37 10.47 10.91
C GLN A 957 -16.67 10.48 12.43
N PRO A 958 -15.73 10.91 13.29
CA PRO A 958 -14.31 11.06 12.98
C PRO A 958 -13.67 9.70 12.62
N PRO A 959 -12.52 9.68 11.90
CA PRO A 959 -11.86 8.45 11.50
C PRO A 959 -11.50 7.57 12.71
N PHE A 960 -11.73 6.26 12.60
CA PHE A 960 -11.30 5.31 13.63
C PHE A 960 -9.79 5.06 13.54
N LEU A 961 -9.07 5.37 14.62
CA LEU A 961 -7.63 5.15 14.75
C LEU A 961 -7.35 3.76 15.36
N GLY A 962 -7.48 2.71 14.56
CA GLY A 962 -7.36 1.32 15.01
C GLY A 962 -6.00 0.95 15.60
N SER A 963 -4.94 1.66 15.22
CA SER A 963 -3.56 1.39 15.63
C SER A 963 -3.11 2.16 16.89
N GLU A 964 -3.83 3.21 17.30
CA GLU A 964 -3.42 4.13 18.38
C GLU A 964 -3.39 3.43 19.75
N ALA A 965 -4.37 2.58 20.04
CA ALA A 965 -4.47 1.91 21.34
C ALA A 965 -3.23 1.04 21.65
N GLU A 966 -2.69 0.38 20.64
CA GLU A 966 -1.43 -0.38 20.75
C GLU A 966 -0.25 0.55 21.02
N ARG A 967 -0.13 1.67 20.29
CA ARG A 967 0.94 2.66 20.52
C ARG A 967 0.92 3.20 21.95
N ILE A 968 -0.25 3.49 22.52
CA ILE A 968 -0.38 3.96 23.92
C ILE A 968 0.18 2.92 24.90
N GLU A 969 -0.13 1.63 24.70
CA GLU A 969 0.35 0.55 25.55
C GLU A 969 1.88 0.40 25.45
N LEU A 970 2.42 0.38 24.23
CA LEU A 970 3.85 0.26 23.98
C LEU A 970 4.65 1.45 24.53
N ALA A 971 4.14 2.66 24.35
CA ALA A 971 4.71 3.89 24.92
C ALA A 971 4.76 3.84 26.45
N GLY A 972 3.68 3.36 27.09
CA GLY A 972 3.63 3.17 28.53
C GLY A 972 4.68 2.18 29.06
N ILE A 973 4.93 1.09 28.33
CA ILE A 973 5.95 0.10 28.70
C ILE A 973 7.36 0.71 28.68
N ILE A 974 7.65 1.59 27.71
CA ILE A 974 8.94 2.29 27.66
C ILE A 974 9.06 3.27 28.84
N ASN A 975 8.00 4.01 29.16
CA ASN A 975 7.99 4.91 30.31
C ASN A 975 8.14 4.14 31.65
N ASP A 976 7.52 2.96 31.79
CA ASP A 976 7.69 2.09 32.96
C ASP A 976 9.16 1.69 33.17
N PHE A 977 9.90 1.41 32.09
CA PHE A 977 11.34 1.16 32.16
C PHE A 977 12.11 2.42 32.63
N VAL A 978 11.76 3.60 32.13
CA VAL A 978 12.36 4.87 32.59
C VAL A 978 12.12 5.09 34.08
N GLN A 979 10.90 4.84 34.56
CA GLN A 979 10.55 4.91 35.98
C GLN A 979 11.37 3.91 36.81
N GLU A 980 11.58 2.69 36.31
CA GLU A 980 12.40 1.68 36.98
C GLU A 980 13.84 2.14 37.17
N VAL A 981 14.46 2.70 36.11
CA VAL A 981 15.81 3.28 36.19
C VAL A 981 15.86 4.42 37.20
N GLN A 982 14.91 5.36 37.14
CA GLN A 982 14.87 6.52 38.04
C GLN A 982 14.50 6.17 39.49
N ALA A 983 13.86 5.03 39.74
CA ALA A 983 13.59 4.57 41.10
C ALA A 983 14.89 4.27 41.88
N ASP A 984 15.91 3.75 41.19
CA ASP A 984 17.23 3.48 41.77
C ASP A 984 18.18 4.67 41.62
N THR A 985 18.14 5.36 40.47
CA THR A 985 18.98 6.51 40.14
C THR A 985 18.13 7.72 39.71
N PRO A 986 17.59 8.52 40.66
CA PRO A 986 16.61 9.58 40.35
C PRO A 986 17.05 10.66 39.38
N ASP A 987 18.36 10.92 39.27
CA ASP A 987 18.93 11.92 38.37
C ASP A 987 19.62 11.25 37.16
N ALA A 988 19.21 10.02 36.79
CA ALA A 988 19.77 9.31 35.64
C ALA A 988 19.63 10.13 34.35
N ASN A 989 20.70 10.17 33.56
CA ASN A 989 20.69 10.82 32.25
C ASN A 989 20.09 9.86 31.22
N ILE A 990 18.82 10.05 30.89
CA ILE A 990 18.08 9.15 29.98
C ILE A 990 17.65 9.94 28.76
N VAL A 991 17.85 9.36 27.58
CA VAL A 991 17.38 9.89 26.29
C VAL A 991 16.58 8.81 25.57
N VAL A 992 15.33 9.10 25.24
CA VAL A 992 14.48 8.24 24.42
C VAL A 992 14.35 8.89 23.05
N ALA A 993 14.81 8.21 22.00
CA ALA A 993 14.94 8.76 20.67
C ALA A 993 14.45 7.78 19.60
N GLY A 994 13.76 8.27 18.58
CA GLY A 994 13.32 7.47 17.43
C GLY A 994 11.98 7.89 16.86
N ASP A 995 11.39 7.00 16.08
CA ASP A 995 10.12 7.19 15.37
C ASP A 995 8.96 6.63 16.21
N MET A 996 8.18 7.51 16.81
CA MET A 996 7.05 7.10 17.66
C MET A 996 5.75 6.93 16.88
N ASN A 997 5.75 7.20 15.55
CA ASN A 997 4.59 7.14 14.67
C ASN A 997 3.36 7.91 15.17
N ASP A 998 3.55 8.93 15.99
CA ASP A 998 2.45 9.76 16.48
C ASP A 998 2.90 11.16 16.87
N PHE A 999 1.94 12.08 16.99
CA PHE A 999 2.20 13.52 17.12
C PHE A 999 2.63 13.90 18.55
N GLU A 1000 3.29 15.05 18.71
CA GLU A 1000 3.79 15.52 20.01
C GLU A 1000 2.68 15.75 21.05
N PHE A 1001 1.45 16.02 20.60
CA PHE A 1001 0.26 16.23 21.43
C PHE A 1001 -0.62 14.98 21.56
N SER A 1002 -0.23 13.86 20.95
CA SER A 1002 -1.04 12.64 20.89
C SER A 1002 -1.03 11.86 22.23
N ALA A 1003 -2.02 10.97 22.40
CA ALA A 1003 -2.11 10.13 23.60
C ALA A 1003 -0.90 9.19 23.79
N PRO A 1004 -0.32 8.57 22.74
CA PRO A 1004 0.93 7.82 22.87
C PRO A 1004 2.09 8.64 23.42
N LEU A 1005 2.28 9.88 22.97
CA LEU A 1005 3.38 10.72 23.44
C LEU A 1005 3.17 11.18 24.89
N GLU A 1006 1.93 11.46 25.30
CA GLU A 1006 1.62 11.70 26.72
C GLU A 1006 1.93 10.47 27.60
N ALA A 1007 1.63 9.27 27.11
CA ALA A 1007 1.96 8.02 27.82
C ALA A 1007 3.48 7.77 27.91
N LEU A 1008 4.22 8.06 26.84
CA LEU A 1008 5.69 7.93 26.83
C LEU A 1008 6.37 8.95 27.76
N LYS A 1009 5.89 10.19 27.74
CA LYS A 1009 6.45 11.32 28.51
C LYS A 1009 6.34 11.10 30.02
N GLY A 1010 5.17 10.67 30.49
CA GLY A 1010 4.90 10.49 31.92
C GLY A 1010 5.19 11.75 32.75
N GLU A 1011 5.66 11.57 33.99
CA GLU A 1011 6.17 12.66 34.83
C GLU A 1011 7.72 12.78 34.77
N GLU A 1012 8.39 11.87 34.05
CA GLU A 1012 9.83 11.62 34.11
C GLU A 1012 10.63 12.30 33.00
N LEU A 1013 10.01 12.48 31.83
CA LEU A 1013 10.65 12.95 30.61
C LEU A 1013 10.07 14.29 30.13
N THR A 1014 10.87 15.04 29.39
CA THR A 1014 10.47 16.22 28.62
C THR A 1014 10.69 15.92 27.13
N ASN A 1015 9.67 16.15 26.30
CA ASN A 1015 9.78 16.06 24.85
C ASN A 1015 10.43 17.34 24.31
N LEU A 1016 11.57 17.23 23.64
CA LEU A 1016 12.30 18.41 23.15
C LEU A 1016 11.56 19.12 22.00
N ILE A 1017 10.68 18.41 21.28
CA ILE A 1017 9.80 18.99 20.26
C ILE A 1017 8.92 20.11 20.83
N ASP A 1018 8.48 19.99 22.09
CA ASP A 1018 7.61 20.98 22.75
C ASP A 1018 8.25 22.37 22.85
N GLY A 1019 9.59 22.45 22.78
CA GLY A 1019 10.37 23.68 22.82
C GLY A 1019 10.67 24.30 21.45
N VAL A 1020 10.32 23.65 20.35
CA VAL A 1020 10.55 24.13 18.98
C VAL A 1020 9.47 25.13 18.57
N GLU A 1021 9.78 26.10 17.70
CA GLU A 1021 8.75 27.00 17.15
C GLU A 1021 7.75 26.22 16.31
N LYS A 1022 6.47 26.59 16.38
CA LYS A 1022 5.39 25.79 15.74
C LYS A 1022 5.58 25.59 14.24
N GLU A 1023 6.12 26.58 13.54
CA GLU A 1023 6.38 26.54 12.09
C GLU A 1023 7.47 25.54 11.68
N ASP A 1024 8.26 25.05 12.64
CA ASP A 1024 9.35 24.10 12.44
C ASP A 1024 9.04 22.70 13.04
N ARG A 1025 7.86 22.50 13.64
CA ARG A 1025 7.47 21.24 14.28
C ARG A 1025 6.97 20.21 13.27
N TYR A 1026 7.87 19.62 12.52
CA TYR A 1026 7.57 18.47 11.66
C TYR A 1026 8.83 17.68 11.36
N THR A 1027 8.67 16.38 11.14
CA THR A 1027 9.76 15.49 10.71
C THR A 1027 9.36 14.63 9.53
N TYR A 1028 8.09 14.65 9.15
CA TYR A 1028 7.50 13.81 8.12
C TYR A 1028 6.46 14.60 7.32
N ASN A 1029 6.27 14.26 6.03
CA ASN A 1029 5.19 14.80 5.21
C ASN A 1029 4.34 13.66 4.63
N TYR A 1030 3.07 13.62 5.01
CA TYR A 1030 2.10 12.64 4.51
C TYR A 1030 0.97 13.34 3.79
N GLU A 1031 0.83 13.11 2.48
CA GLU A 1031 -0.26 13.71 1.68
C GLU A 1031 -0.30 15.25 1.76
N GLY A 1032 0.85 15.91 1.96
CA GLY A 1032 0.92 17.36 2.14
C GLY A 1032 0.63 17.84 3.57
N ASN A 1033 0.43 16.94 4.53
CA ASN A 1033 0.43 17.26 5.96
C ASN A 1033 1.85 17.10 6.51
N ALA A 1034 2.43 18.20 6.98
CA ALA A 1034 3.62 18.20 7.80
C ALA A 1034 3.28 17.70 9.22
N GLN A 1035 3.99 16.67 9.66
CA GLN A 1035 3.70 15.88 10.86
C GLN A 1035 4.98 15.67 11.66
N VAL A 1036 4.87 15.69 12.99
CA VAL A 1036 5.92 15.17 13.87
C VAL A 1036 5.66 13.68 14.08
N LEU A 1037 6.63 12.83 13.71
CA LEU A 1037 6.62 11.40 14.05
C LEU A 1037 7.89 11.00 14.82
N ASP A 1038 9.00 11.70 14.59
CA ASP A 1038 10.26 11.47 15.28
C ASP A 1038 10.36 12.36 16.51
N HIS A 1039 10.89 11.80 17.60
CA HIS A 1039 11.02 12.51 18.85
C HIS A 1039 12.36 12.23 19.53
N ILE A 1040 12.86 13.22 20.26
CA ILE A 1040 13.85 13.05 21.32
C ILE A 1040 13.24 13.54 22.63
N LEU A 1041 13.06 12.63 23.58
CA LEU A 1041 12.67 12.93 24.95
C LEU A 1041 13.87 12.74 25.86
N VAL A 1042 14.04 13.62 26.83
CA VAL A 1042 15.14 13.55 27.81
C VAL A 1042 14.59 13.52 29.22
N SER A 1043 15.30 12.89 30.15
CA SER A 1043 14.96 13.01 31.57
C SER A 1043 14.92 14.47 32.00
N ASN A 1044 13.97 14.82 32.88
CA ASN A 1044 13.69 16.22 33.23
C ASN A 1044 14.92 17.00 33.74
N ASN A 1045 15.92 16.33 34.34
CA ASN A 1045 17.17 16.96 34.78
C ASN A 1045 18.08 17.43 33.62
N LEU A 1046 17.81 16.98 32.39
CA LEU A 1046 18.54 17.34 31.18
C LEU A 1046 17.83 18.39 30.32
N ALA A 1047 16.51 18.57 30.49
CA ALA A 1047 15.70 19.41 29.60
C ALA A 1047 16.26 20.83 29.40
N GLU A 1048 16.52 21.55 30.49
CA GLU A 1048 17.08 22.92 30.44
C GLU A 1048 18.56 22.97 29.98
N ARG A 1049 19.25 21.83 29.92
CA ARG A 1049 20.67 21.71 29.55
C ARG A 1049 20.88 21.18 28.14
N THR A 1050 19.79 21.05 27.38
CA THR A 1050 19.81 20.45 26.05
C THR A 1050 19.45 21.50 25.01
N ALA A 1051 20.37 21.75 24.08
CA ALA A 1051 20.02 22.40 22.82
C ALA A 1051 19.44 21.36 21.87
N PHE A 1052 18.43 21.73 21.11
CA PHE A 1052 17.71 20.82 20.23
C PHE A 1052 17.46 21.48 18.87
N ASP A 1053 17.51 20.67 17.81
CA ASP A 1053 17.34 21.11 16.43
C ASP A 1053 16.66 20.01 15.60
N ILE A 1054 15.77 20.41 14.71
CA ILE A 1054 15.16 19.57 13.68
C ILE A 1054 15.79 20.00 12.36
N VAL A 1055 16.43 19.07 11.65
CA VAL A 1055 17.22 19.42 10.46
C VAL A 1055 16.44 19.02 9.20
N HIS A 1056 15.74 19.99 8.60
CA HIS A 1056 14.86 19.78 7.45
C HIS A 1056 15.64 19.54 6.14
N ILE A 1057 15.92 18.27 5.85
CA ILE A 1057 16.70 17.85 4.67
C ILE A 1057 15.98 16.80 3.81
N ASN A 1058 14.84 16.29 4.27
CA ASN A 1058 14.13 15.16 3.69
C ASN A 1058 12.64 15.41 3.49
N SER A 1059 11.89 15.72 4.57
CA SER A 1059 10.41 15.64 4.56
C SER A 1059 9.75 16.51 3.48
N ASP A 1060 10.35 17.67 3.19
CA ASP A 1060 9.88 18.62 2.19
C ASP A 1060 10.36 18.33 0.76
N PHE A 1061 11.27 17.38 0.58
CA PHE A 1061 12.04 17.21 -0.65
C PHE A 1061 11.70 15.90 -1.38
N MET A 1062 12.17 15.79 -2.62
CA MET A 1062 12.16 14.57 -3.42
C MET A 1062 13.59 14.06 -3.57
N GLU A 1063 13.79 12.81 -4.02
CA GLU A 1063 15.14 12.26 -4.24
C GLU A 1063 16.00 13.13 -5.18
N VAL A 1064 15.38 13.71 -6.22
CA VAL A 1064 16.06 14.62 -7.17
C VAL A 1064 16.57 15.91 -6.50
N HIS A 1065 15.99 16.29 -5.36
CA HIS A 1065 16.41 17.42 -4.54
C HIS A 1065 17.46 17.03 -3.48
N GLY A 1066 17.85 15.76 -3.42
CA GLY A 1066 18.82 15.24 -2.45
C GLY A 1066 18.20 14.60 -1.20
N ARG A 1067 16.90 14.27 -1.21
CA ARG A 1067 16.29 13.47 -0.14
C ARG A 1067 16.89 12.07 -0.07
N ALA A 1068 17.14 11.57 1.15
CA ALA A 1068 17.61 10.20 1.39
C ALA A 1068 16.67 9.34 2.23
N SER A 1069 15.78 9.96 2.99
CA SER A 1069 14.75 9.33 3.82
C SER A 1069 13.45 10.10 3.66
N ASP A 1070 12.32 9.54 4.06
CA ASP A 1070 11.07 10.28 4.22
C ASP A 1070 10.98 11.07 5.54
N HIS A 1071 11.93 10.86 6.45
CA HIS A 1071 12.02 11.53 7.75
C HIS A 1071 13.19 12.52 7.85
N ASP A 1072 12.98 13.64 8.53
CA ASP A 1072 14.04 14.57 8.93
C ASP A 1072 14.76 14.09 10.21
N PRO A 1073 16.09 14.18 10.28
CA PRO A 1073 16.82 13.85 11.49
C PRO A 1073 16.67 14.90 12.59
N LEU A 1074 16.73 14.42 13.82
CA LEU A 1074 16.74 15.23 15.04
C LEU A 1074 18.14 15.26 15.66
N LEU A 1075 18.53 16.40 16.25
CA LEU A 1075 19.81 16.52 16.95
C LEU A 1075 19.66 17.21 18.31
N ALA A 1076 20.15 16.55 19.37
CA ALA A 1076 20.27 17.11 20.70
C ALA A 1076 21.74 17.29 21.10
N GLN A 1077 22.08 18.41 21.73
CA GLN A 1077 23.39 18.65 22.37
C GLN A 1077 23.20 18.90 23.87
N ILE A 1078 23.76 18.03 24.70
CA ILE A 1078 23.53 17.96 26.15
C ILE A 1078 24.78 18.42 26.90
N SER A 1079 24.60 19.37 27.81
CA SER A 1079 25.62 19.76 28.79
C SER A 1079 25.42 19.04 30.13
N PHE A 1080 26.45 18.32 30.58
CA PHE A 1080 26.47 17.71 31.92
C PHE A 1080 27.16 18.58 32.98
N GLU A 1081 27.84 19.67 32.57
CA GLU A 1081 28.35 20.64 33.52
C GLU A 1081 27.15 21.38 34.14
N ALA A 1082 27.03 21.33 35.47
CA ALA A 1082 26.10 22.20 36.17
C ALA A 1082 26.45 23.65 35.80
N ASP A 1083 25.46 24.45 35.44
CA ASP A 1083 25.64 25.87 35.17
C ASP A 1083 26.53 26.48 36.25
N VAL A 1084 27.79 26.74 35.88
CA VAL A 1084 28.46 27.86 36.48
C VAL A 1084 27.64 29.00 35.94
N GLU A 1085 26.68 29.51 36.72
CA GLU A 1085 26.05 30.80 36.46
C GLU A 1085 27.19 31.67 35.96
N GLU A 1086 27.20 31.98 34.65
CA GLU A 1086 28.06 33.04 34.18
C GLU A 1086 27.71 34.18 35.11
N PRO A 1087 28.68 34.79 35.83
CA PRO A 1087 28.35 35.87 36.72
C PRO A 1087 27.70 36.92 35.85
N GLN A 1088 26.36 36.99 35.90
CA GLN A 1088 25.56 38.02 35.26
C GLN A 1088 26.32 39.30 35.57
N PRO A 1089 26.80 40.04 34.55
CA PRO A 1089 27.69 41.16 34.78
C PRO A 1089 27.02 42.01 35.84
N GLU A 1090 27.62 42.15 37.04
CA GLU A 1090 26.95 42.74 38.21
C GLU A 1090 26.13 43.94 37.74
N LYS A 1091 24.78 43.77 37.68
CA LYS A 1091 23.91 44.78 37.09
C LYS A 1091 24.27 46.08 37.78
N LYS A 1092 24.66 47.10 37.01
CA LYS A 1092 25.17 48.33 37.60
C LYS A 1092 24.09 48.89 38.50
N VAL A 1093 24.35 48.92 39.81
CA VAL A 1093 23.35 49.35 40.79
C VAL A 1093 23.18 50.87 40.72
N ILE A 1094 21.96 51.32 40.43
CA ILE A 1094 21.58 52.73 40.46
C ILE A 1094 20.70 52.94 41.69
N ASN A 1095 21.29 53.46 42.77
CA ASN A 1095 20.52 53.85 43.96
C ASN A 1095 19.88 55.23 43.76
N LEU A 1096 18.55 55.29 43.73
CA LEU A 1096 17.79 56.52 43.54
C LEU A 1096 17.99 57.54 44.67
N ALA A 1097 18.51 57.14 45.83
CA ALA A 1097 18.85 58.05 46.93
C ALA A 1097 19.98 59.03 46.54
N ASP A 1098 20.82 58.67 45.57
CA ASP A 1098 21.90 59.54 45.07
C ASP A 1098 21.37 60.71 44.23
N TYR A 1099 20.13 60.62 43.75
CA TYR A 1099 19.50 61.63 42.92
C TYR A 1099 18.74 62.64 43.78
N LYS A 1100 19.08 63.93 43.60
CA LYS A 1100 18.41 65.05 44.30
C LYS A 1100 17.24 65.63 43.49
N GLN A 1101 17.10 65.21 42.24
CA GLN A 1101 16.07 65.66 41.32
C GLN A 1101 14.74 64.93 41.59
N LYS A 1102 13.64 65.62 41.30
CA LYS A 1102 12.30 65.03 41.31
C LYS A 1102 12.08 64.06 40.14
N LYS A 1103 12.66 64.38 38.98
CA LYS A 1103 12.62 63.54 37.78
C LYS A 1103 14.00 63.02 37.44
N VAL A 1104 14.15 61.72 37.23
CA VAL A 1104 15.40 61.06 36.84
C VAL A 1104 15.21 60.35 35.51
N ASN A 1105 16.18 60.45 34.61
CA ASN A 1105 16.19 59.69 33.36
C ASN A 1105 17.39 58.75 33.40
N ILE A 1106 17.15 57.47 33.15
CA ILE A 1106 18.12 56.39 33.16
C ILE A 1106 18.19 55.86 31.73
N PHE A 1107 19.40 55.79 31.19
CA PHE A 1107 19.65 55.43 29.79
C PHE A 1107 20.52 54.18 29.66
N GLU A 1108 20.97 53.64 30.79
CA GLU A 1108 21.85 52.48 30.86
C GLU A 1108 21.03 51.18 30.79
N ASP A 1109 21.54 50.25 29.99
CA ASP A 1109 21.09 48.86 29.87
C ASP A 1109 21.72 48.02 31.00
N ASP A 1110 21.13 46.86 31.30
CA ASP A 1110 21.64 45.89 32.29
C ASP A 1110 21.90 46.51 33.69
N VAL A 1111 20.91 47.27 34.19
CA VAL A 1111 21.02 47.96 35.48
C VAL A 1111 19.98 47.48 36.48
N HIS A 1112 20.34 47.56 37.75
CA HIS A 1112 19.47 47.26 38.88
C HIS A 1112 19.18 48.55 39.65
N ILE A 1113 17.92 48.98 39.69
CA ILE A 1113 17.50 50.26 40.26
C ILE A 1113 16.95 50.06 41.66
N VAL A 1114 17.65 50.59 42.65
CA VAL A 1114 17.26 50.50 44.06
C VAL A 1114 16.59 51.80 44.50
N ALA A 1115 15.35 51.71 44.96
CA ALA A 1115 14.58 52.84 45.49
C ALA A 1115 14.30 52.66 46.99
N GLU A 1116 15.18 53.19 47.85
CA GLU A 1116 14.94 53.13 49.30
C GLU A 1116 13.81 54.08 49.76
N LYS A 1117 13.25 53.80 50.95
CA LYS A 1117 12.24 54.67 51.55
C LYS A 1117 12.76 56.10 51.75
N GLY A 1118 12.05 57.09 51.19
CA GLY A 1118 12.36 58.51 51.39
C GLY A 1118 13.25 59.16 50.31
N ILE A 1119 13.41 58.52 49.15
CA ILE A 1119 14.02 59.11 47.95
C ILE A 1119 13.36 60.44 47.55
N LYS A 1120 14.11 61.27 46.81
CA LYS A 1120 13.62 62.60 46.34
C LYS A 1120 12.96 62.54 44.97
N ALA A 1121 13.22 61.50 44.19
CA ALA A 1121 12.57 61.28 42.90
C ALA A 1121 11.09 60.93 43.12
N ASP A 1122 10.21 61.60 42.37
CA ASP A 1122 8.79 61.25 42.27
C ASP A 1122 8.45 60.65 40.89
N LYS A 1123 9.35 60.77 39.90
CA LYS A 1123 9.22 60.12 38.59
C LYS A 1123 10.57 59.66 38.04
N ILE A 1124 10.60 58.51 37.38
CA ILE A 1124 11.74 58.06 36.59
C ILE A 1124 11.31 57.71 35.16
N MET A 1125 12.20 57.93 34.21
CA MET A 1125 12.07 57.43 32.84
C MET A 1125 13.27 56.52 32.55
N VAL A 1126 12.99 55.29 32.18
CA VAL A 1126 13.99 54.28 31.85
C VAL A 1126 13.96 54.05 30.35
N ARG A 1127 15.12 54.14 29.73
CA ARG A 1127 15.31 53.93 28.29
C ARG A 1127 16.28 52.82 27.94
N GLY A 1128 16.91 52.23 28.95
CA GLY A 1128 17.74 51.05 28.76
C GLY A 1128 16.92 49.77 28.78
N SER A 1129 17.55 48.70 28.32
CA SER A 1129 17.03 47.32 28.23
C SER A 1129 17.46 46.51 29.48
N ASN A 1130 16.76 45.41 29.79
CA ASN A 1130 17.09 44.48 30.88
C ASN A 1130 17.27 45.14 32.26
N VAL A 1131 16.25 45.90 32.69
CA VAL A 1131 16.32 46.68 33.94
C VAL A 1131 15.46 46.05 35.02
N SER A 1132 16.04 45.79 36.19
CA SER A 1132 15.28 45.36 37.36
C SER A 1132 15.17 46.44 38.44
N PHE A 1133 14.14 46.36 39.29
CA PHE A 1133 13.79 47.36 40.29
C PHE A 1133 13.51 46.72 41.65
N GLU A 1134 14.07 47.28 42.71
CA GLU A 1134 13.76 46.87 44.09
C GLU A 1134 13.57 48.06 45.05
N GLY A 1135 12.90 47.82 46.17
CA GLY A 1135 12.92 48.69 47.36
C GLY A 1135 11.62 49.45 47.67
N GLU A 1136 11.35 49.66 48.96
CA GLU A 1136 10.11 50.28 49.49
C GLU A 1136 9.79 51.69 48.94
N GLY A 1137 10.74 52.38 48.31
CA GLY A 1137 10.53 53.69 47.69
C GLY A 1137 9.73 53.64 46.39
N LEU A 1138 9.59 52.47 45.76
CA LEU A 1138 8.80 52.28 44.54
C LEU A 1138 7.29 52.49 44.77
N GLU A 1139 6.80 52.26 45.99
CA GLU A 1139 5.40 52.50 46.41
C GLU A 1139 4.94 53.95 46.18
N ASP A 1140 5.88 54.88 46.07
CA ASP A 1140 5.62 56.31 45.87
C ASP A 1140 5.98 56.84 44.46
N LEU A 1141 6.57 55.99 43.61
CA LEU A 1141 7.29 56.37 42.38
C LEU A 1141 6.52 56.09 41.08
N GLU A 1142 6.52 57.04 40.14
CA GLU A 1142 6.01 56.82 38.77
C GLU A 1142 7.16 56.44 37.83
N VAL A 1143 7.12 55.24 37.27
CA VAL A 1143 8.11 54.70 36.33
C VAL A 1143 7.59 54.81 34.91
N THR A 1144 8.40 55.33 33.98
CA THR A 1144 8.08 55.40 32.55
C THR A 1144 9.08 54.56 31.76
N LEU A 1145 8.60 53.51 31.09
CA LEU A 1145 9.40 52.62 30.26
C LEU A 1145 9.34 53.10 28.81
N HIS A 1146 10.50 53.38 28.23
CA HIS A 1146 10.65 53.83 26.85
C HIS A 1146 11.89 53.17 26.25
N ALA A 1147 11.83 51.84 26.13
CA ALA A 1147 12.84 51.01 25.51
C ALA A 1147 13.27 51.55 24.13
N LYS A 1148 14.57 51.50 23.85
CA LYS A 1148 15.12 51.82 22.53
C LYS A 1148 15.29 50.58 21.66
N GLU A 1149 15.50 49.42 22.26
CA GLU A 1149 15.80 48.15 21.59
C GLU A 1149 14.60 47.22 21.71
N ALA A 1150 14.23 46.54 20.63
CA ALA A 1150 13.15 45.56 20.65
C ALA A 1150 13.51 44.40 21.58
N GLY A 1151 12.50 43.74 22.16
CA GLY A 1151 12.69 42.67 23.12
C GLY A 1151 13.11 43.12 24.53
N SER A 1152 12.84 44.38 24.91
CA SER A 1152 13.25 44.88 26.23
C SER A 1152 12.33 44.38 27.33
N ALA A 1153 12.89 43.65 28.28
CA ALA A 1153 12.22 43.21 29.51
C ALA A 1153 12.52 44.10 30.72
N TYR A 1154 11.56 44.19 31.65
CA TYR A 1154 11.66 44.93 32.90
C TYR A 1154 11.12 44.12 34.07
N ASP A 1155 11.85 44.07 35.18
CA ASP A 1155 11.47 43.23 36.34
C ASP A 1155 11.33 44.07 37.62
N PHE A 1156 10.18 44.01 38.28
CA PHE A 1156 9.94 44.72 39.54
C PHE A 1156 10.23 43.90 40.80
N GLU A 1157 10.78 42.68 40.65
CA GLU A 1157 11.29 41.81 41.72
C GLU A 1157 10.31 41.67 42.90
N GLY A 1158 9.01 41.55 42.59
CA GLY A 1158 7.95 41.43 43.59
C GLY A 1158 7.68 42.68 44.44
N THR A 1159 8.27 43.84 44.12
CA THR A 1159 8.12 45.09 44.89
C THR A 1159 6.91 45.90 44.44
N GLU A 1160 6.12 46.42 45.40
CA GLU A 1160 4.95 47.26 45.09
C GLU A 1160 5.33 48.60 44.45
N VAL A 1161 4.75 48.91 43.28
CA VAL A 1161 5.03 50.13 42.50
C VAL A 1161 3.78 50.96 42.30
N LYS A 1162 3.87 52.26 42.56
CA LYS A 1162 2.72 53.18 42.43
C LYS A 1162 2.12 53.26 41.04
N LYS A 1163 2.97 53.36 40.02
CA LYS A 1163 2.53 53.54 38.64
C LYS A 1163 3.64 53.23 37.64
N VAL A 1164 3.32 52.43 36.63
CA VAL A 1164 4.18 52.15 35.48
C VAL A 1164 3.49 52.67 34.20
N ILE A 1165 4.25 53.35 33.34
CA ILE A 1165 3.78 53.88 32.06
C ILE A 1165 4.67 53.33 30.94
N VAL A 1166 4.13 52.47 30.08
CA VAL A 1166 4.84 51.95 28.91
C VAL A 1166 4.60 52.88 27.73
N GLN A 1167 5.65 53.42 27.12
CA GLN A 1167 5.53 54.44 26.06
C GLN A 1167 5.97 53.98 24.67
N HIS A 1168 6.69 52.86 24.57
CA HIS A 1168 7.28 52.40 23.31
C HIS A 1168 6.99 50.92 23.06
N LYS A 1169 6.69 50.55 21.80
CA LYS A 1169 6.39 49.19 21.35
C LYS A 1169 7.52 48.15 21.49
N ASN A 1170 8.67 48.59 21.99
CA ASN A 1170 9.86 47.77 22.12
C ASN A 1170 9.97 47.15 23.53
N VAL A 1171 9.05 47.50 24.43
CA VAL A 1171 8.90 46.84 25.71
C VAL A 1171 8.09 45.58 25.43
N GLU A 1172 8.69 44.43 25.68
CA GLU A 1172 8.11 43.11 25.41
C GLU A 1172 7.47 42.57 26.68
N ALA A 1173 8.27 42.33 27.72
CA ALA A 1173 7.80 41.75 28.97
C ALA A 1173 7.93 42.69 30.18
N ILE A 1174 7.00 42.55 31.13
CA ILE A 1174 7.10 43.10 32.49
C ILE A 1174 6.88 42.01 33.53
N TYR A 1175 7.90 41.74 34.34
CA TYR A 1175 7.85 40.79 35.46
C TYR A 1175 7.50 41.48 36.78
N GLY A 1176 6.81 40.76 37.67
CA GLY A 1176 6.25 41.31 38.90
C GLY A 1176 5.08 42.27 38.67
N ALA A 1177 4.35 42.11 37.56
CA ALA A 1177 3.29 43.01 37.12
C ALA A 1177 2.08 43.05 38.08
N GLU A 1178 1.85 42.00 38.87
CA GLU A 1178 0.82 41.91 39.91
C GLU A 1178 1.00 42.94 41.05
N ASN A 1179 2.23 43.44 41.21
CA ASN A 1179 2.60 44.43 42.23
C ASN A 1179 2.52 45.89 41.72
N ILE A 1180 2.12 46.08 40.46
CA ILE A 1180 1.93 47.41 39.87
C ILE A 1180 0.52 47.93 40.22
N GLN A 1181 0.46 48.96 41.07
CA GLN A 1181 -0.82 49.56 41.48
C GLN A 1181 -1.58 50.21 40.31
N LYS A 1182 -0.85 50.66 39.28
CA LYS A 1182 -1.43 51.26 38.07
C LYS A 1182 -0.49 51.12 36.87
N LEU A 1183 -0.88 50.32 35.87
CA LEU A 1183 -0.23 50.27 34.57
C LEU A 1183 -0.93 51.20 33.58
N GLU A 1184 -0.19 51.81 32.64
CA GLU A 1184 -0.77 52.64 31.57
C GLU A 1184 0.04 52.52 30.28
N LEU A 1185 -0.58 52.01 29.21
CA LEU A 1185 0.02 51.97 27.88
C LEU A 1185 -0.19 53.30 27.13
N ARG A 1186 0.88 53.86 26.58
CA ARG A 1186 0.91 55.14 25.84
C ARG A 1186 1.81 55.04 24.61
N GLY A 1187 1.67 56.01 23.71
CA GLY A 1187 2.55 56.08 22.53
C GLY A 1187 2.40 54.87 21.62
N SER A 1188 3.50 54.32 21.12
CA SER A 1188 3.49 53.15 20.24
C SER A 1188 3.17 51.85 20.97
N ALA A 1189 3.27 51.80 22.31
CA ALA A 1189 2.93 50.62 23.11
C ALA A 1189 1.41 50.33 23.18
N LYS A 1190 0.54 51.22 22.67
CA LYS A 1190 -0.91 50.98 22.64
C LYS A 1190 -1.35 49.92 21.63
N HIS A 1191 -0.47 49.57 20.70
CA HIS A 1191 -0.70 48.64 19.61
C HIS A 1191 0.34 47.51 19.62
N ALA A 1192 0.98 47.29 20.77
CA ALA A 1192 1.93 46.22 21.01
C ALA A 1192 1.38 45.34 22.13
N GLY A 1193 1.44 44.02 21.97
CA GLY A 1193 1.19 43.07 23.06
C GLY A 1193 2.37 43.14 24.02
N VAL A 1194 2.20 43.82 25.15
CA VAL A 1194 3.21 43.79 26.23
C VAL A 1194 2.80 42.65 27.15
N GLU A 1195 3.62 41.62 27.21
CA GLU A 1195 3.43 40.45 28.04
C GLU A 1195 3.68 40.81 29.51
N LEU A 1196 2.85 40.26 30.39
CA LEU A 1196 2.87 40.57 31.81
C LEU A 1196 3.03 39.27 32.57
N TYR A 1197 4.05 39.20 33.41
CA TYR A 1197 4.34 38.03 34.23
C TYR A 1197 4.23 38.40 35.71
N ASP A 1198 3.78 37.46 36.53
CA ASP A 1198 3.86 37.60 37.98
C ASP A 1198 5.31 37.42 38.48
N SER A 1199 5.54 37.58 39.80
CA SER A 1199 6.89 37.37 40.37
C SER A 1199 7.39 35.92 40.34
N GLU A 1200 6.52 34.95 40.00
CA GLU A 1200 6.84 33.53 39.87
C GLU A 1200 7.06 33.12 38.40
N GLY A 1201 6.91 34.06 37.45
CA GLY A 1201 7.13 33.84 36.03
C GLY A 1201 5.89 33.38 35.25
N ASN A 1202 4.71 33.34 35.87
CA ASN A 1202 3.47 32.97 35.18
C ASN A 1202 2.87 34.16 34.45
N GLU A 1203 2.39 33.97 33.22
CA GLU A 1203 1.69 35.03 32.48
C GLU A 1203 0.38 35.43 33.17
N ILE A 1204 0.10 36.74 33.24
CA ILE A 1204 -1.09 37.29 33.88
C ILE A 1204 -1.78 38.33 33.01
N GLU A 1205 -3.10 38.24 32.88
CA GLU A 1205 -3.89 39.31 32.30
C GLU A 1205 -4.24 40.39 33.35
N LEU A 1206 -3.93 41.66 33.05
CA LEU A 1206 -4.39 42.78 33.87
C LEU A 1206 -5.80 43.21 33.43
N ASP A 1207 -6.80 42.85 34.23
CA ASP A 1207 -8.16 43.40 34.13
C ASP A 1207 -8.14 44.94 33.97
N ASP A 1208 -8.75 45.44 32.91
CA ASP A 1208 -8.82 46.86 32.51
C ASP A 1208 -9.48 47.80 33.56
N GLU A 1209 -9.95 47.26 34.70
CA GLU A 1209 -10.43 48.03 35.84
C GLU A 1209 -10.06 47.41 37.20
N LYS A 1210 -8.87 47.73 37.74
CA LYS A 1210 -8.64 47.71 39.21
C LYS A 1210 -8.81 49.11 39.84
N PRO A 1211 -10.03 49.54 40.23
CA PRO A 1211 -10.19 50.50 41.32
C PRO A 1211 -10.11 49.73 42.65
N GLY A 1212 -9.11 50.06 43.47
CA GLY A 1212 -8.75 49.33 44.69
C GLY A 1212 -9.93 48.93 45.59
N LYS A 1213 -9.86 47.72 46.17
CA LYS A 1213 -10.83 47.25 47.16
C LYS A 1213 -10.17 46.98 48.51
N GLY A 1214 -10.39 47.92 49.42
CA GLY A 1214 -10.50 47.60 50.84
C GLY A 1214 -11.84 46.89 51.13
N LYS A 1215 -11.74 45.64 51.62
CA LYS A 1215 -12.70 44.86 52.44
C LYS A 1215 -14.21 45.12 52.28
N GLY A 1216 -14.95 44.13 51.77
CA GLY A 1216 -16.41 44.05 51.90
C GLY A 1216 -17.00 42.68 51.53
N LYS A 1217 -17.53 41.97 52.54
CA LYS A 1217 -18.10 40.61 52.52
C LYS A 1217 -19.10 40.34 51.38
N GLY A 1218 -19.01 39.14 50.81
CA GLY A 1218 -20.03 38.56 49.94
C GLY A 1218 -21.34 38.20 50.68
N LYS A 1219 -22.44 38.40 49.96
CA LYS A 1219 -23.68 37.63 50.09
C LYS A 1219 -24.17 37.28 48.69
N GLY A 1220 -24.19 35.99 48.40
CA GLY A 1220 -25.35 35.29 47.85
C GLY A 1220 -25.72 35.52 46.38
N HIS A 1221 -25.48 34.45 45.62
CA HIS A 1221 -26.37 33.88 44.60
C HIS A 1221 -26.65 34.71 43.33
N GLY A 1222 -26.26 34.10 42.21
CA GLY A 1222 -27.28 33.60 41.29
C GLY A 1222 -27.20 34.12 39.86
N LYS A 1223 -26.90 33.15 38.98
CA LYS A 1223 -27.54 32.91 37.68
C LYS A 1223 -27.26 33.83 36.49
N LYS A 1224 -26.93 33.10 35.42
CA LYS A 1224 -27.31 33.23 34.00
C LYS A 1224 -26.41 34.10 33.11
N ALA A 1225 -25.61 33.38 32.31
CA ALA A 1225 -25.81 33.22 30.87
C ALA A 1225 -26.28 34.45 30.10
N SER A 1226 -25.40 34.95 29.24
CA SER A 1226 -25.59 34.98 27.78
C SER A 1226 -24.22 34.78 27.18
#